data_AF-A0A1W1H6W9-F1
#
_entry.id   AF-A0A1W1H6W9-F1
#
_cell.length_a   1.000
_cell.length_b   1.000
_cell.length_c   1.000
_cell.angle_alpha   90.00
_cell.angle_beta   90.00
_cell.angle_gamma   90.00
#
_symmetry.space_group_name_H-M   'P 1'
#
loop_
_entity.id
_entity.type
_entity.pdbx_description
1 polymer ?
#
loop_
_entity_poly.entity_id
_entity_poly.type
_entity_poly.pdbx_seq_one_letter_code
_entity_poly.pdbx_strand_id
1 'polypeptide(L)'
;MATIDLSTMPIKIANEVIRGYGAAHQDIDIINPDARHYIAVGLINPVKISIHGSAGYFCGGLSDGPRVEVSNNVSWGVGDNMLSGTIVVGGNAGAIAGEALRGGNIIIRGNMGSRAGQVMKKGTLCCAGNSGFMAGYMMYGGRMIILGNSGAKTGENMAGGEIFVGGAIESLGADAMLCDISSQELESVKEFMEEHKISFSGAFRKVVCAGKDLSCGKAEPRTKRISFNHFSGSDIPWWNEKVQEDIKIKSHTGRYRVRGYGTSRHIPHFNDIAFKNLKINSDIKSGSASANDVHSNVSIRGWDSKVFLKDFKSKSSMPDLRTFIGDRNGGKALDLSMPLLIAPMSLGALSPGVKVALGIASRLSGICENTGEGGMYSVERAEARQLISQCLSGRLGWNIHDMKRSDALELYISQGAKPGLGGQLMAAKLTKEIAQIRGIPHGMDLRSPSRHPDILGGDDLVMKVMELKEAVGWRLPVSLKLGGGRTRDDIKIAYKDGIDFVELDGIQGGTGAGGSEVIEYVGIPTISALMEAIDGLDEIDAGGELPIVIMGGIQNGVDAAKAIALGATAVAVGTPMLIAAGCTGCMQCSSGNCPVGLTTQTPELVKRFDVEKQSLAMHAYLESFRWQLEAVTSALGYSNIDELCRDDLVALTPEAAALTRLPYAPEYGELREANAVTQTESQEISKKHKETGSATFTKLSRRIIRDMSKTSALDSEKQQQILEMALKGRPNPFPGSRPAHLDDVVFLSAALTRLVIDPYREDCSTQTRIARSIDIGPVNMNNPSVQMEQPFIFTGFDDAPEVVKNALGAAIEACGCGYAGRRPLASPKSHIWFQLLVADDTPSPLADALIYAGKELPDNFQLNRLHKNQLLGISANGKTLPRILPYALENGFDILILDTTAGIVEPWVELSSSFDLTVIRDAILRLRSMKMEEEICLINFGGLRSGTDVAKSLALNCNASLVGAAMAIAMGGCIKGNSIDFGYEQEGTKGETDEKSLFDAAVNWIRGSSQEAAVIARCAGKTNIHNLEPEDLRSISIVTSEALGLGLTSGAVKRQKF
;
A
#
# COMPACT_ATOMS: atom_id res chain seq x y z
N MET A 1 -9.25 -35.91 36.39
CA MET A 1 -9.74 -35.31 35.14
C MET A 1 -10.95 -34.46 35.51
N ALA A 2 -10.92 -33.14 35.25
CA ALA A 2 -12.07 -32.25 35.44
C ALA A 2 -13.04 -32.40 34.26
N THR A 3 -14.33 -32.17 34.45
CA THR A 3 -15.32 -32.19 33.37
C THR A 3 -15.92 -30.81 33.17
N ILE A 4 -15.96 -30.34 31.92
CA ILE A 4 -16.57 -29.07 31.50
C ILE A 4 -17.71 -29.37 30.53
N ASP A 5 -18.93 -28.94 30.86
CA ASP A 5 -20.10 -29.07 30.00
C ASP A 5 -20.38 -27.74 29.27
N LEU A 6 -20.07 -27.72 27.97
CA LEU A 6 -20.24 -26.53 27.15
C LEU A 6 -21.71 -26.20 26.84
N SER A 7 -22.67 -27.09 27.11
CA SER A 7 -24.10 -26.77 26.97
C SER A 7 -24.58 -25.76 28.02
N THR A 8 -23.88 -25.65 29.15
CA THR A 8 -24.28 -24.82 30.30
C THR A 8 -23.43 -23.56 30.49
N MET A 9 -22.37 -23.39 29.71
CA MET A 9 -21.37 -22.35 29.94
C MET A 9 -20.96 -21.65 28.63
N PRO A 10 -20.89 -20.31 28.59
CA PRO A 10 -20.31 -19.57 27.46
C PRO A 10 -18.84 -19.94 27.24
N ILE A 11 -18.39 -19.92 25.98
CA ILE A 11 -17.04 -20.35 25.62
C ILE A 11 -15.92 -19.55 26.32
N LYS A 12 -16.11 -18.24 26.49
CA LYS A 12 -15.17 -17.37 27.18
C LYS A 12 -14.87 -17.86 28.60
N ILE A 13 -15.93 -18.15 29.36
CA ILE A 13 -15.82 -18.67 30.74
C ILE A 13 -15.18 -20.07 30.72
N ALA A 14 -15.57 -20.92 29.78
CA ALA A 14 -14.99 -22.25 29.65
C ALA A 14 -13.48 -22.19 29.40
N ASN A 15 -13.02 -21.30 28.52
CA ASN A 15 -11.61 -21.12 28.24
C ASN A 15 -10.83 -20.54 29.44
N GLU A 16 -11.43 -19.66 30.24
CA GLU A 16 -10.84 -19.21 31.51
C GLU A 16 -10.65 -20.38 32.49
N VAL A 17 -11.67 -21.23 32.64
CA VAL A 17 -11.62 -22.44 33.47
C VAL A 17 -10.59 -23.44 32.96
N ILE A 18 -10.51 -23.66 31.64
CA ILE A 18 -9.51 -24.53 31.00
C ILE A 18 -8.09 -24.04 31.31
N ARG A 19 -7.84 -22.72 31.22
CA ARG A 19 -6.53 -22.15 31.57
C ARG A 19 -6.20 -22.37 33.05
N GLY A 20 -7.19 -22.22 33.94
CA GLY A 20 -7.04 -22.48 35.37
C GLY A 20 -6.64 -23.93 35.66
N TYR A 21 -7.35 -24.90 35.08
CA TYR A 21 -6.99 -26.32 35.21
C TYR A 21 -5.64 -26.65 34.59
N GLY A 22 -5.32 -26.06 33.43
CA GLY A 22 -4.01 -26.22 32.80
C GLY A 22 -2.87 -25.70 33.67
N ALA A 23 -3.05 -24.56 34.35
CA ALA A 23 -2.08 -24.04 35.32
C ALA A 23 -1.93 -24.93 36.57
N ALA A 24 -2.98 -25.69 36.91
CA ALA A 24 -2.96 -26.69 37.98
C ALA A 24 -2.52 -28.09 37.50
N HIS A 25 -2.12 -28.25 36.22
CA HIS A 25 -1.77 -29.53 35.60
C HIS A 25 -2.86 -30.60 35.74
N GLN A 26 -4.14 -30.19 35.71
CA GLN A 26 -5.27 -31.09 35.79
C GLN A 26 -5.87 -31.32 34.40
N ASP A 27 -5.88 -32.58 33.95
CA ASP A 27 -6.49 -32.98 32.67
C ASP A 27 -8.00 -32.74 32.64
N ILE A 28 -8.55 -32.52 31.45
CA ILE A 28 -9.90 -31.98 31.24
C ILE A 28 -10.66 -32.83 30.21
N ASP A 29 -11.91 -33.16 30.52
CA ASP A 29 -12.89 -33.68 29.58
C ASP A 29 -13.93 -32.58 29.26
N ILE A 30 -14.17 -32.33 27.98
CA ILE A 30 -15.15 -31.37 27.49
C ILE A 30 -16.29 -32.15 26.83
N ILE A 31 -17.49 -32.02 27.37
CA ILE A 31 -18.72 -32.65 26.85
C ILE A 31 -19.64 -31.60 26.21
N ASN A 32 -20.51 -32.06 25.32
CA ASN A 32 -21.47 -31.23 24.57
C ASN A 32 -20.83 -30.01 23.88
N PRO A 33 -19.72 -30.17 23.12
CA PRO A 33 -19.00 -29.03 22.54
C PRO A 33 -19.78 -28.30 21.45
N ASP A 34 -20.75 -28.95 20.81
CA ASP A 34 -21.67 -28.39 19.81
C ASP A 34 -20.98 -27.49 18.75
N ALA A 35 -19.80 -27.92 18.27
CA ALA A 35 -18.97 -27.18 17.32
C ALA A 35 -18.63 -25.73 17.74
N ARG A 36 -18.61 -25.44 19.05
CA ARG A 36 -18.17 -24.13 19.57
C ARG A 36 -16.75 -23.82 19.15
N HIS A 37 -16.54 -22.56 18.77
CA HIS A 37 -15.27 -22.07 18.28
C HIS A 37 -14.28 -21.82 19.44
N TYR A 38 -12.99 -21.72 19.14
CA TYR A 38 -11.93 -21.29 20.06
C TYR A 38 -11.67 -22.17 21.29
N ILE A 39 -12.18 -23.41 21.29
CA ILE A 39 -11.89 -24.35 22.39
C ILE A 39 -10.37 -24.56 22.46
N ALA A 40 -9.81 -24.46 23.67
CA ALA A 40 -8.39 -24.67 23.96
C ALA A 40 -7.43 -23.68 23.26
N VAL A 41 -7.90 -22.48 22.89
CA VAL A 41 -7.04 -21.42 22.33
C VAL A 41 -6.21 -20.72 23.41
N GLY A 42 -4.93 -20.45 23.11
CA GLY A 42 -4.05 -19.64 23.97
C GLY A 42 -3.41 -20.39 25.15
N LEU A 43 -3.47 -21.73 25.15
CA LEU A 43 -2.90 -22.57 26.22
C LEU A 43 -1.38 -22.64 26.12
N ILE A 44 -0.68 -22.43 27.23
CA ILE A 44 0.80 -22.46 27.30
C ILE A 44 1.32 -23.44 28.36
N ASN A 45 0.41 -24.16 29.01
CA ASN A 45 0.75 -25.17 30.00
C ASN A 45 0.50 -26.55 29.40
N PRO A 46 1.38 -27.54 29.64
CA PRO A 46 1.11 -28.92 29.28
C PRO A 46 -0.13 -29.43 30.03
N VAL A 47 -1.18 -29.77 29.28
CA VAL A 47 -2.44 -30.30 29.80
C VAL A 47 -3.06 -31.22 28.75
N LYS A 48 -3.69 -32.32 29.17
CA LYS A 48 -4.48 -33.15 28.27
C LYS A 48 -5.95 -32.70 28.28
N ILE A 49 -6.52 -32.52 27.09
CA ILE A 49 -7.92 -32.12 26.89
C ILE A 49 -8.58 -33.13 25.95
N SER A 50 -9.62 -33.82 26.42
CA SER A 50 -10.47 -34.68 25.59
C SER A 50 -11.77 -33.93 25.26
N ILE A 51 -12.09 -33.79 23.97
CA ILE A 51 -13.31 -33.12 23.49
C ILE A 51 -14.23 -34.18 22.89
N HIS A 52 -15.36 -34.43 23.56
CA HIS A 52 -16.35 -35.44 23.18
C HIS A 52 -17.39 -34.85 22.22
N GLY A 53 -17.06 -34.82 20.93
CA GLY A 53 -17.89 -34.28 19.87
C GLY A 53 -17.07 -33.55 18.81
N SER A 54 -17.73 -32.65 18.07
CA SER A 54 -17.06 -31.77 17.10
C SER A 54 -16.69 -30.44 17.75
N ALA A 55 -15.56 -29.86 17.36
CA ALA A 55 -15.13 -28.52 17.74
C ALA A 55 -15.21 -27.55 16.55
N GLY A 56 -15.34 -26.27 16.85
CA GLY A 56 -15.48 -25.21 15.87
C GLY A 56 -14.15 -24.69 15.32
N TYR A 57 -14.14 -23.40 14.98
CA TYR A 57 -13.02 -22.71 14.36
C TYR A 57 -11.86 -22.57 15.37
N PHE A 58 -10.63 -22.64 14.87
CA PHE A 58 -9.39 -22.38 15.62
C PHE A 58 -9.18 -23.25 16.87
N CYS A 59 -9.75 -24.46 16.91
CA CYS A 59 -9.54 -25.38 18.04
C CYS A 59 -8.04 -25.62 18.27
N GLY A 60 -7.57 -25.38 19.50
CA GLY A 60 -6.15 -25.51 19.87
C GLY A 60 -5.22 -24.51 19.18
N GLY A 61 -5.74 -23.41 18.63
CA GLY A 61 -4.94 -22.34 18.04
C GLY A 61 -4.13 -21.57 19.09
N LEU A 62 -3.03 -20.95 18.64
CA LEU A 62 -2.15 -20.09 19.42
C LEU A 62 -1.70 -20.74 20.74
N SER A 63 -1.37 -22.03 20.70
CA SER A 63 -0.98 -22.79 21.89
C SER A 63 0.47 -23.27 21.89
N ASP A 64 0.97 -23.61 23.07
CA ASP A 64 2.29 -24.19 23.28
C ASP A 64 2.24 -25.29 24.35
N GLY A 65 2.41 -26.54 23.91
CA GLY A 65 2.51 -27.72 24.77
C GLY A 65 1.25 -28.56 25.06
N PRO A 66 -0.01 -28.14 24.81
CA PRO A 66 -1.16 -28.97 25.20
C PRO A 66 -1.27 -30.24 24.33
N ARG A 67 -1.97 -31.24 24.86
CA ARG A 67 -2.45 -32.40 24.10
C ARG A 67 -3.97 -32.34 23.99
N VAL A 68 -4.49 -32.04 22.80
CA VAL A 68 -5.93 -31.93 22.53
C VAL A 68 -6.39 -33.13 21.70
N GLU A 69 -7.39 -33.86 22.17
CA GLU A 69 -7.99 -35.02 21.49
C GLU A 69 -9.46 -34.73 21.20
N VAL A 70 -9.82 -34.51 19.94
CA VAL A 70 -11.20 -34.29 19.49
C VAL A 70 -11.75 -35.60 18.93
N SER A 71 -12.87 -36.09 19.45
CA SER A 71 -13.41 -37.39 19.05
C SER A 71 -14.05 -37.41 17.65
N ASN A 72 -14.51 -36.26 17.14
CA ASN A 72 -15.16 -36.13 15.84
C ASN A 72 -14.47 -35.06 14.95
N ASN A 73 -15.23 -34.17 14.31
CA ASN A 73 -14.70 -33.20 13.34
C ASN A 73 -14.23 -31.90 14.01
N VAL A 74 -13.33 -31.18 13.34
CA VAL A 74 -13.00 -29.78 13.65
C VAL A 74 -13.26 -28.91 12.43
N SER A 75 -13.65 -27.65 12.66
CA SER A 75 -13.85 -26.69 11.57
C SER A 75 -12.51 -26.05 11.12
N TRP A 76 -12.59 -24.82 10.61
CA TRP A 76 -11.48 -24.07 10.01
C TRP A 76 -10.36 -23.76 11.03
N GLY A 77 -9.09 -23.85 10.62
CA GLY A 77 -7.96 -23.32 11.39
C GLY A 77 -7.53 -24.10 12.64
N VAL A 78 -7.80 -25.41 12.72
CA VAL A 78 -7.29 -26.23 13.83
C VAL A 78 -5.76 -26.10 13.97
N GLY A 79 -5.32 -25.78 15.19
CA GLY A 79 -3.90 -25.59 15.50
C GLY A 79 -3.23 -24.40 14.81
N ASP A 80 -4.00 -23.36 14.43
CA ASP A 80 -3.43 -22.11 13.89
C ASP A 80 -2.31 -21.57 14.78
N ASN A 81 -1.15 -21.27 14.20
CA ASN A 81 0.02 -20.72 14.89
C ASN A 81 0.49 -21.53 16.14
N MET A 82 0.18 -22.82 16.23
CA MET A 82 0.64 -23.66 17.35
C MET A 82 2.18 -23.79 17.36
N LEU A 83 2.79 -23.65 18.53
CA LEU A 83 4.24 -23.70 18.74
C LEU A 83 4.75 -25.12 19.03
N SER A 84 4.04 -25.84 19.89
CA SER A 84 4.34 -27.22 20.27
C SER A 84 3.10 -27.89 20.85
N GLY A 85 3.17 -29.21 21.12
CA GLY A 85 2.06 -30.00 21.61
C GLY A 85 1.53 -30.99 20.57
N THR A 86 0.36 -31.56 20.83
CA THR A 86 -0.28 -32.52 19.92
C THR A 86 -1.78 -32.28 19.83
N ILE A 87 -2.31 -32.20 18.61
CA ILE A 87 -3.75 -32.20 18.36
C ILE A 87 -4.10 -33.46 17.57
N VAL A 88 -5.04 -34.25 18.07
CA VAL A 88 -5.59 -35.42 17.37
C VAL A 88 -7.07 -35.20 17.10
N VAL A 89 -7.46 -35.31 15.84
CA VAL A 89 -8.86 -35.16 15.39
C VAL A 89 -9.34 -36.51 14.86
N GLY A 90 -10.38 -37.06 15.49
CA GLY A 90 -10.96 -38.36 15.14
C GLY A 90 -11.71 -38.39 13.81
N GLY A 91 -12.21 -37.24 13.36
CA GLY A 91 -12.89 -37.05 12.08
C GLY A 91 -12.10 -36.19 11.10
N ASN A 92 -12.81 -35.33 10.36
CA ASN A 92 -12.26 -34.41 9.36
C ASN A 92 -11.88 -33.06 9.99
N ALA A 93 -10.97 -32.35 9.32
CA ALA A 93 -10.67 -30.95 9.57
C ALA A 93 -11.13 -30.08 8.40
N GLY A 94 -11.58 -28.86 8.70
CA GLY A 94 -11.88 -27.85 7.69
C GLY A 94 -10.65 -27.39 6.89
N ALA A 95 -10.78 -26.28 6.19
CA ALA A 95 -9.65 -25.66 5.49
C ALA A 95 -8.54 -25.18 6.46
N ILE A 96 -7.39 -24.73 5.93
CA ILE A 96 -6.26 -24.14 6.66
C ILE A 96 -5.80 -24.89 7.94
N ALA A 97 -6.05 -26.21 8.04
CA ALA A 97 -5.58 -27.01 9.18
C ALA A 97 -4.05 -26.86 9.32
N GLY A 98 -3.56 -26.56 10.52
CA GLY A 98 -2.15 -26.29 10.77
C GLY A 98 -1.62 -25.03 10.08
N GLU A 99 -2.47 -24.01 9.88
CA GLU A 99 -2.01 -22.70 9.39
C GLU A 99 -0.89 -22.17 10.29
N ALA A 100 0.18 -21.66 9.66
CA ALA A 100 1.30 -21.05 10.35
C ALA A 100 1.93 -21.91 11.46
N LEU A 101 1.78 -23.25 11.38
CA LEU A 101 2.33 -24.18 12.36
C LEU A 101 3.83 -23.97 12.54
N ARG A 102 4.27 -23.87 13.80
CA ARG A 102 5.65 -23.55 14.20
C ARG A 102 6.34 -24.69 14.95
N GLY A 103 5.62 -25.78 15.19
CA GLY A 103 6.11 -27.01 15.81
C GLY A 103 4.96 -27.89 16.27
N GLY A 104 5.27 -28.99 16.97
CA GLY A 104 4.28 -29.96 17.41
C GLY A 104 3.66 -30.79 16.28
N ASN A 105 2.64 -31.56 16.63
CA ASN A 105 2.02 -32.55 15.75
C ASN A 105 0.50 -32.35 15.66
N ILE A 106 -0.04 -32.26 14.45
CA ILE A 106 -1.49 -32.25 14.21
C ILE A 106 -1.83 -33.50 13.39
N ILE A 107 -2.71 -34.34 13.92
CA ILE A 107 -3.10 -35.62 13.33
C ILE A 107 -4.60 -35.60 13.06
N ILE A 108 -4.96 -35.67 11.78
CA ILE A 108 -6.35 -35.74 11.30
C ILE A 108 -6.62 -37.16 10.81
N ARG A 109 -7.56 -37.87 11.44
CA ARG A 109 -7.91 -39.25 11.06
C ARG A 109 -8.80 -39.33 9.81
N GLY A 110 -9.54 -38.26 9.51
CA GLY A 110 -10.32 -38.11 8.28
C GLY A 110 -9.58 -37.31 7.21
N ASN A 111 -10.33 -36.49 6.47
CA ASN A 111 -9.82 -35.59 5.44
C ASN A 111 -9.49 -34.20 6.01
N MET A 112 -8.64 -33.45 5.32
CA MET A 112 -8.42 -32.03 5.58
C MET A 112 -8.82 -31.17 4.37
N GLY A 113 -9.37 -29.98 4.65
CA GLY A 113 -9.89 -29.08 3.62
C GLY A 113 -8.80 -28.38 2.79
N SER A 114 -9.21 -27.35 2.05
CA SER A 114 -8.30 -26.55 1.21
C SER A 114 -7.23 -25.85 2.04
N ARG A 115 -6.04 -25.65 1.45
CA ARG A 115 -4.95 -24.83 2.02
C ARG A 115 -4.43 -25.32 3.37
N ALA A 116 -4.56 -26.61 3.66
CA ALA A 116 -3.94 -27.22 4.83
C ALA A 116 -2.42 -26.99 4.81
N GLY A 117 -1.83 -26.67 5.97
CA GLY A 117 -0.42 -26.31 6.11
C GLY A 117 -0.06 -24.95 5.50
N GLN A 118 -1.03 -24.06 5.30
CA GLN A 118 -0.77 -22.73 4.73
C GLN A 118 0.20 -21.93 5.62
N VAL A 119 1.22 -21.30 5.01
CA VAL A 119 2.28 -20.52 5.69
C VAL A 119 2.99 -21.26 6.85
N MET A 120 2.93 -22.60 6.85
CA MET A 120 3.54 -23.49 7.83
C MET A 120 5.06 -23.35 7.82
N LYS A 121 5.65 -23.30 9.02
CA LYS A 121 7.08 -23.01 9.23
C LYS A 121 7.83 -24.23 9.73
N LYS A 122 7.21 -25.04 10.61
CA LYS A 122 7.76 -26.24 11.25
C LYS A 122 6.62 -27.14 11.76
N GLY A 123 6.96 -28.28 12.35
CA GLY A 123 5.99 -29.25 12.90
C GLY A 123 5.61 -30.33 11.90
N THR A 124 4.71 -31.23 12.32
CA THR A 124 4.16 -32.28 11.46
C THR A 124 2.64 -32.15 11.38
N LEU A 125 2.09 -32.02 10.17
CA LEU A 125 0.66 -32.11 9.88
C LEU A 125 0.39 -33.40 9.12
N CYS A 126 -0.38 -34.30 9.71
CA CYS A 126 -0.69 -35.60 9.13
C CYS A 126 -2.20 -35.78 8.94
N CYS A 127 -2.60 -36.28 7.77
CA CYS A 127 -3.97 -36.60 7.42
C CYS A 127 -4.05 -38.03 6.90
N ALA A 128 -4.86 -38.86 7.53
CA ALA A 128 -5.07 -40.25 7.11
C ALA A 128 -6.01 -40.39 5.90
N GLY A 129 -6.78 -39.35 5.57
CA GLY A 129 -7.59 -39.25 4.36
C GLY A 129 -6.95 -38.36 3.29
N ASN A 130 -7.80 -37.64 2.56
CA ASN A 130 -7.41 -36.74 1.46
C ASN A 130 -7.16 -35.30 1.94
N SER A 131 -6.40 -34.55 1.14
CA SER A 131 -6.25 -33.09 1.26
C SER A 131 -6.88 -32.36 0.09
N GLY A 132 -7.52 -31.22 0.37
CA GLY A 132 -8.12 -30.37 -0.65
C GLY A 132 -7.13 -29.55 -1.48
N PHE A 133 -7.67 -28.58 -2.23
CA PHE A 133 -6.96 -27.61 -3.07
C PHE A 133 -5.82 -26.91 -2.32
N MET A 134 -4.65 -26.77 -2.96
CA MET A 134 -3.51 -25.99 -2.47
C MET A 134 -2.92 -26.46 -1.11
N ALA A 135 -2.82 -27.77 -0.88
CA ALA A 135 -2.10 -28.30 0.28
C ALA A 135 -0.64 -27.78 0.31
N GLY A 136 -0.18 -27.29 1.46
CA GLY A 136 1.16 -26.71 1.63
C GLY A 136 1.35 -25.35 0.97
N TYR A 137 0.28 -24.58 0.74
CA TYR A 137 0.36 -23.25 0.14
C TYR A 137 1.25 -22.31 0.95
N MET A 138 2.28 -21.75 0.31
CA MET A 138 3.27 -20.88 0.96
C MET A 138 3.98 -21.52 2.16
N MET A 139 4.15 -22.84 2.17
CA MET A 139 4.91 -23.53 3.20
C MET A 139 6.37 -23.06 3.20
N TYR A 140 6.86 -22.61 4.35
CA TYR A 140 8.25 -22.20 4.57
C TYR A 140 9.11 -23.32 5.15
N GLY A 141 8.48 -24.32 5.76
CA GLY A 141 9.15 -25.46 6.39
C GLY A 141 8.18 -26.40 7.10
N GLY A 142 8.71 -27.46 7.72
CA GLY A 142 7.92 -28.52 8.37
C GLY A 142 7.65 -29.71 7.47
N ARG A 143 6.79 -30.62 7.95
CA ARG A 143 6.46 -31.88 7.28
C ARG A 143 4.95 -32.06 7.18
N MET A 144 4.46 -32.36 5.99
CA MET A 144 3.08 -32.78 5.75
C MET A 144 3.03 -34.24 5.29
N ILE A 145 2.11 -35.02 5.83
CA ILE A 145 1.91 -36.43 5.47
C ILE A 145 0.43 -36.64 5.11
N ILE A 146 0.16 -36.99 3.86
CA ILE A 146 -1.18 -37.17 3.30
C ILE A 146 -1.27 -38.62 2.82
N LEU A 147 -2.08 -39.45 3.49
CA LEU A 147 -2.17 -40.87 3.13
C LEU A 147 -3.03 -41.10 1.89
N GLY A 148 -4.07 -40.28 1.70
CA GLY A 148 -4.93 -40.26 0.53
C GLY A 148 -4.42 -39.35 -0.59
N ASN A 149 -5.36 -38.83 -1.38
CA ASN A 149 -5.08 -37.94 -2.50
C ASN A 149 -4.83 -36.50 -2.04
N SER A 150 -4.06 -35.75 -2.83
CA SER A 150 -3.89 -34.29 -2.71
C SER A 150 -4.48 -33.61 -3.95
N GLY A 151 -5.30 -32.57 -3.74
CA GLY A 151 -5.95 -31.81 -4.80
C GLY A 151 -5.00 -30.94 -5.63
N ALA A 152 -5.58 -30.14 -6.53
CA ALA A 152 -4.82 -29.26 -7.41
C ALA A 152 -3.88 -28.29 -6.68
N LYS A 153 -2.77 -27.95 -7.35
CA LYS A 153 -1.76 -26.98 -6.92
C LYS A 153 -1.09 -27.32 -5.58
N THR A 154 -0.77 -28.59 -5.37
CA THR A 154 -0.03 -29.04 -4.17
C THR A 154 1.36 -28.39 -4.12
N GLY A 155 1.70 -27.74 -3.00
CA GLY A 155 2.96 -27.01 -2.82
C GLY A 155 3.03 -25.65 -3.52
N GLU A 156 1.89 -25.04 -3.87
CA GLU A 156 1.86 -23.73 -4.51
C GLU A 156 2.60 -22.66 -3.69
N ASN A 157 3.55 -21.98 -4.34
CA ASN A 157 4.41 -20.94 -3.75
C ASN A 157 5.19 -21.39 -2.51
N MET A 158 5.47 -22.69 -2.35
CA MET A 158 6.28 -23.18 -1.24
C MET A 158 7.73 -22.72 -1.35
N ALA A 159 8.32 -22.28 -0.23
CA ALA A 159 9.73 -21.89 -0.13
C ALA A 159 10.57 -22.92 0.63
N GLY A 160 9.93 -23.88 1.30
CA GLY A 160 10.59 -24.95 2.04
C GLY A 160 9.60 -25.96 2.60
N GLY A 161 10.12 -26.97 3.31
CA GLY A 161 9.33 -28.07 3.85
C GLY A 161 9.14 -29.23 2.88
N GLU A 162 8.47 -30.27 3.36
CA GLU A 162 8.31 -31.54 2.65
C GLU A 162 6.87 -32.04 2.77
N ILE A 163 6.29 -32.46 1.65
CA ILE A 163 4.94 -33.02 1.59
C ILE A 163 5.03 -34.45 1.05
N PHE A 164 4.61 -35.42 1.86
CA PHE A 164 4.55 -36.83 1.50
C PHE A 164 3.11 -37.20 1.17
N VAL A 165 2.86 -37.70 -0.05
CA VAL A 165 1.51 -38.05 -0.54
C VAL A 165 1.44 -39.52 -0.93
N GLY A 166 0.56 -40.28 -0.28
CA GLY A 166 0.35 -41.71 -0.50
C GLY A 166 -0.59 -42.02 -1.68
N GLY A 167 -1.58 -41.17 -1.92
CA GLY A 167 -2.51 -41.24 -3.05
C GLY A 167 -2.10 -40.34 -4.22
N ALA A 168 -3.05 -40.07 -5.13
CA ALA A 168 -2.93 -39.20 -6.31
C ALA A 168 -2.56 -37.75 -5.95
N ILE A 169 -1.74 -37.10 -6.80
CA ILE A 169 -1.57 -35.64 -6.80
C ILE A 169 -2.20 -35.14 -8.09
N GLU A 170 -3.24 -34.31 -7.98
CA GLU A 170 -3.96 -33.79 -9.15
C GLU A 170 -3.07 -32.86 -9.99
N SER A 171 -2.42 -31.88 -9.35
CA SER A 171 -1.40 -31.03 -9.98
C SER A 171 -0.45 -30.44 -8.94
N LEU A 172 0.79 -30.15 -9.37
CA LEU A 172 1.77 -29.42 -8.57
C LEU A 172 1.56 -27.91 -8.72
N GLY A 173 1.91 -27.17 -7.68
CA GLY A 173 2.01 -25.71 -7.75
C GLY A 173 3.25 -25.23 -8.52
N ALA A 174 3.29 -23.93 -8.82
CA ALA A 174 4.33 -23.31 -9.66
C ALA A 174 5.77 -23.56 -9.14
N ASP A 175 5.95 -23.55 -7.81
CA ASP A 175 7.23 -23.74 -7.13
C ASP A 175 7.40 -25.14 -6.51
N ALA A 176 6.62 -26.13 -6.96
CA ALA A 176 6.68 -27.48 -6.42
C ALA A 176 7.27 -28.47 -7.44
N MET A 177 8.06 -29.43 -6.95
CA MET A 177 8.56 -30.54 -7.75
C MET A 177 8.51 -31.85 -6.98
N LEU A 178 8.46 -32.96 -7.72
CA LEU A 178 8.69 -34.28 -7.16
C LEU A 178 10.19 -34.51 -6.94
N CYS A 179 10.51 -35.19 -5.84
CA CYS A 179 11.87 -35.60 -5.50
C CYS A 179 11.86 -37.05 -5.01
N ASP A 180 12.99 -37.73 -5.17
CA ASP A 180 13.19 -39.07 -4.65
C ASP A 180 13.16 -39.05 -3.11
N ILE A 181 12.71 -40.16 -2.53
CA ILE A 181 12.63 -40.34 -1.08
C ILE A 181 13.79 -41.22 -0.64
N SER A 182 14.60 -40.74 0.28
CA SER A 182 15.66 -41.54 0.89
C SER A 182 15.07 -42.55 1.89
N SER A 183 15.79 -43.66 2.12
CA SER A 183 15.37 -44.68 3.09
C SER A 183 15.18 -44.10 4.50
N GLN A 184 16.03 -43.16 4.90
CA GLN A 184 15.98 -42.52 6.22
C GLN A 184 14.73 -41.65 6.40
N GLU A 185 14.33 -40.91 5.36
CA GLU A 185 13.10 -40.09 5.40
C GLU A 185 11.86 -40.98 5.48
N LEU A 186 11.84 -42.07 4.70
CA LEU A 186 10.73 -43.02 4.71
C LEU A 186 10.59 -43.72 6.06
N GLU A 187 11.70 -44.09 6.69
CA GLU A 187 11.73 -44.65 8.05
C GLU A 187 11.19 -43.65 9.06
N SER A 188 11.62 -42.38 9.01
CA SER A 188 11.10 -41.32 9.88
C SER A 188 9.59 -41.08 9.73
N VAL A 189 9.05 -41.21 8.51
CA VAL A 189 7.59 -41.13 8.27
C VAL A 189 6.87 -42.35 8.87
N LYS A 190 7.45 -43.55 8.76
CA LYS A 190 6.88 -44.78 9.35
C LYS A 190 6.89 -44.74 10.87
N GLU A 191 7.97 -44.32 11.49
CA GLU A 191 8.08 -44.14 12.94
C GLU A 191 7.00 -43.18 13.46
N PHE A 192 6.81 -42.03 12.79
CA PHE A 192 5.76 -41.07 13.14
C PHE A 192 4.35 -41.69 13.04
N MET A 193 4.10 -42.48 11.99
CA MET A 193 2.81 -43.17 11.83
C MET A 193 2.59 -44.22 12.92
N GLU A 194 3.63 -44.99 13.29
CA GLU A 194 3.56 -46.01 14.35
C GLU A 194 3.30 -45.37 15.72
N GLU A 195 4.02 -44.30 16.06
CA GLU A 195 3.83 -43.52 17.30
C GLU A 195 2.37 -43.07 17.45
N HIS A 196 1.76 -42.63 16.34
CA HIS A 196 0.38 -42.15 16.32
C HIS A 196 -0.64 -43.23 15.93
N LYS A 197 -0.27 -44.51 15.86
CA LYS A 197 -1.18 -45.64 15.52
C LYS A 197 -1.92 -45.39 14.21
N ILE A 198 -1.20 -45.01 13.16
CA ILE A 198 -1.70 -44.79 11.80
C ILE A 198 -1.19 -45.93 10.92
N SER A 199 -2.08 -46.61 10.20
CA SER A 199 -1.70 -47.72 9.30
C SER A 199 -1.71 -47.25 7.85
N PHE A 200 -0.64 -47.52 7.12
CA PHE A 200 -0.52 -47.25 5.68
C PHE A 200 0.40 -48.29 5.03
N SER A 201 -0.04 -48.87 3.90
CA SER A 201 0.69 -49.91 3.17
C SER A 201 1.11 -49.48 1.75
N GLY A 202 0.83 -48.23 1.37
CA GLY A 202 1.17 -47.70 0.05
C GLY A 202 2.61 -47.15 -0.02
N ALA A 203 2.95 -46.58 -1.18
CA ALA A 203 4.19 -45.84 -1.38
C ALA A 203 3.91 -44.32 -1.31
N PHE A 204 4.90 -43.55 -0.89
CA PHE A 204 4.80 -42.09 -0.87
C PHE A 204 5.44 -41.48 -2.11
N ARG A 205 4.88 -40.35 -2.54
CA ARG A 205 5.53 -39.36 -3.40
C ARG A 205 5.91 -38.15 -2.55
N LYS A 206 7.12 -37.63 -2.74
CA LYS A 206 7.60 -36.45 -2.01
C LYS A 206 7.57 -35.22 -2.91
N VAL A 207 6.94 -34.18 -2.42
CA VAL A 207 6.91 -32.84 -3.02
C VAL A 207 7.79 -31.92 -2.19
N VAL A 208 8.65 -31.16 -2.88
CA VAL A 208 9.56 -30.16 -2.31
C VAL A 208 9.57 -28.90 -3.18
N CYS A 209 10.15 -27.83 -2.64
CA CYS A 209 10.36 -26.58 -3.37
C CYS A 209 11.27 -26.80 -4.59
N ALA A 210 10.80 -26.39 -5.77
CA ALA A 210 11.52 -26.51 -7.04
C ALA A 210 12.61 -25.45 -7.24
N GLY A 211 12.52 -24.32 -6.52
CA GLY A 211 13.49 -23.22 -6.63
C GLY A 211 13.46 -22.45 -7.96
N LYS A 212 12.48 -22.74 -8.84
CA LYS A 212 12.42 -22.23 -10.23
C LYS A 212 11.82 -20.83 -10.32
N ASP A 213 10.72 -20.58 -9.60
CA ASP A 213 9.95 -19.33 -9.62
C ASP A 213 9.85 -18.70 -8.24
N LEU A 214 10.81 -19.03 -7.35
CA LEU A 214 10.97 -18.31 -6.12
C LEU A 214 11.11 -16.83 -6.48
N SER A 215 10.04 -16.07 -6.28
CA SER A 215 10.06 -14.61 -6.23
C SER A 215 11.03 -14.13 -5.14
N CYS A 216 11.51 -15.09 -4.33
CA CYS A 216 12.52 -15.11 -3.29
C CYS A 216 13.96 -15.50 -3.73
N GLY A 217 14.19 -16.08 -4.92
CA GLY A 217 15.45 -16.75 -5.29
C GLY A 217 16.50 -15.90 -6.02
N LYS A 218 16.12 -14.74 -6.56
CA LYS A 218 17.05 -13.78 -7.19
C LYS A 218 16.95 -12.44 -6.49
N ALA A 219 17.97 -12.12 -5.67
CA ALA A 219 18.08 -10.82 -5.03
C ALA A 219 18.01 -9.70 -6.08
N GLU A 220 17.21 -8.68 -5.80
CA GLU A 220 17.14 -7.51 -6.68
C GLU A 220 18.54 -6.89 -6.90
N PRO A 221 18.91 -6.57 -8.16
CA PRO A 221 20.19 -5.95 -8.46
C PRO A 221 20.36 -4.64 -7.67
N ARG A 222 21.55 -4.45 -7.09
CA ARG A 222 21.87 -3.21 -6.38
C ARG A 222 21.94 -2.05 -7.37
N THR A 223 20.91 -1.21 -7.40
CA THR A 223 20.94 0.03 -8.18
C THR A 223 21.92 1.03 -7.57
N LYS A 224 22.64 1.77 -8.43
CA LYS A 224 23.45 2.91 -8.00
C LYS A 224 22.58 3.93 -7.27
N ARG A 225 23.19 4.72 -6.38
CA ARG A 225 22.53 5.82 -5.68
C ARG A 225 22.07 6.86 -6.70
N ILE A 226 20.77 6.99 -6.91
CA ILE A 226 20.20 8.08 -7.69
C ILE A 226 19.48 9.02 -6.73
N SER A 227 19.84 10.29 -6.75
CA SER A 227 19.28 11.31 -5.86
C SER A 227 17.95 11.82 -6.42
N PHE A 228 16.88 11.76 -5.62
CA PHE A 228 15.61 12.41 -5.95
C PHE A 228 15.75 13.92 -5.75
N ASN A 229 15.93 14.66 -6.84
CA ASN A 229 16.06 16.12 -6.81
C ASN A 229 14.83 16.86 -7.38
N HIS A 230 13.85 16.12 -7.90
CA HIS A 230 12.65 16.63 -8.55
C HIS A 230 11.42 15.84 -8.11
N PHE A 231 10.31 16.55 -7.89
CA PHE A 231 9.01 15.96 -7.56
C PHE A 231 8.07 16.01 -8.75
N SER A 232 7.14 15.07 -8.81
CA SER A 232 6.01 15.22 -9.72
C SER A 232 5.12 16.37 -9.26
N GLY A 233 4.71 17.23 -10.20
CA GLY A 233 3.69 18.25 -9.98
C GLY A 233 4.15 19.56 -9.32
N SER A 234 5.42 19.74 -8.93
CA SER A 234 5.85 20.95 -8.19
C SER A 234 5.90 22.23 -9.04
N ASP A 235 6.32 22.14 -10.32
CA ASP A 235 6.45 23.29 -11.26
C ASP A 235 6.06 22.92 -12.72
N ILE A 236 5.38 21.78 -12.85
CA ILE A 236 4.71 21.11 -14.01
C ILE A 236 5.23 21.36 -15.44
N PRO A 237 6.43 20.87 -15.77
CA PRO A 237 6.68 20.23 -17.06
C PRO A 237 6.22 18.75 -16.98
N TRP A 238 5.35 18.31 -17.90
CA TRP A 238 4.77 16.95 -17.94
C TRP A 238 5.82 15.84 -18.06
N TRP A 239 6.94 16.15 -18.76
CA TRP A 239 8.08 15.27 -19.00
C TRP A 239 9.33 15.70 -18.19
N ASN A 240 9.16 16.04 -16.92
CA ASN A 240 10.26 16.47 -16.04
C ASN A 240 11.35 15.40 -15.85
N GLU A 241 12.48 15.80 -15.25
CA GLU A 241 13.66 14.93 -15.03
C GLU A 241 13.32 13.62 -14.30
N LYS A 242 12.41 13.66 -13.31
CA LYS A 242 11.99 12.46 -12.54
C LYS A 242 11.27 11.46 -13.46
N VAL A 243 10.33 11.94 -14.28
CA VAL A 243 9.59 11.09 -15.24
C VAL A 243 10.56 10.43 -16.22
N GLN A 244 11.49 11.19 -16.78
CA GLN A 244 12.50 10.66 -17.71
C GLN A 244 13.42 9.63 -17.03
N GLU A 245 13.80 9.87 -15.77
CA GLU A 245 14.60 8.94 -14.97
C GLU A 245 13.84 7.61 -14.75
N ASP A 246 12.58 7.67 -14.33
CA ASP A 246 11.78 6.47 -14.06
C ASP A 246 11.56 5.64 -15.34
N ILE A 247 11.35 6.29 -16.48
CA ILE A 247 11.28 5.63 -17.81
C ILE A 247 12.59 4.90 -18.12
N LYS A 248 13.74 5.57 -17.94
CA LYS A 248 15.05 4.97 -18.20
C LYS A 248 15.34 3.81 -17.27
N ILE A 249 15.06 3.93 -15.97
CA ILE A 249 15.27 2.82 -15.02
C ILE A 249 14.46 1.59 -15.44
N LYS A 250 13.21 1.80 -15.84
CA LYS A 250 12.33 0.71 -16.29
C LYS A 250 12.83 0.05 -17.58
N SER A 251 13.32 0.84 -18.55
CA SER A 251 13.87 0.28 -19.80
C SER A 251 15.14 -0.55 -19.56
N HIS A 252 15.91 -0.27 -18.50
CA HIS A 252 17.07 -1.09 -18.16
C HIS A 252 16.72 -2.34 -17.35
N THR A 253 15.69 -2.28 -16.50
CA THR A 253 15.42 -3.33 -15.51
C THR A 253 14.30 -4.29 -15.89
N GLY A 254 13.41 -3.87 -16.79
CA GLY A 254 12.22 -4.65 -17.17
C GLY A 254 11.18 -4.77 -16.05
N ARG A 255 11.28 -3.93 -15.00
CA ARG A 255 10.48 -3.98 -13.78
C ARG A 255 10.21 -2.57 -13.26
N TYR A 256 9.21 -2.45 -12.40
CA TYR A 256 8.97 -1.22 -11.64
C TYR A 256 10.01 -1.03 -10.52
N ARG A 257 10.20 0.22 -10.09
CA ARG A 257 11.24 0.59 -9.12
C ARG A 257 10.79 0.34 -7.68
N VAL A 258 11.52 -0.49 -6.94
CA VAL A 258 11.33 -0.66 -5.48
C VAL A 258 12.16 0.37 -4.71
N ARG A 259 11.52 1.13 -3.81
CA ARG A 259 12.19 2.13 -2.96
C ARG A 259 11.66 2.12 -1.54
N GLY A 260 12.40 2.76 -0.63
CA GLY A 260 11.88 3.10 0.68
C GLY A 260 11.33 4.53 0.73
N TYR A 261 10.90 4.94 1.93
CA TYR A 261 10.29 6.23 2.24
C TYR A 261 8.82 6.35 1.80
N GLY A 262 8.16 7.47 2.08
CA GLY A 262 6.77 7.73 1.65
C GLY A 262 6.67 8.30 0.23
N THR A 263 5.47 8.75 -0.13
CA THR A 263 5.21 9.47 -1.40
C THR A 263 6.16 10.65 -1.58
N SER A 264 6.59 10.85 -2.83
CA SER A 264 7.44 12.00 -3.18
C SER A 264 6.63 13.14 -3.79
N ARG A 265 5.40 12.92 -4.24
CA ARG A 265 4.57 13.94 -4.88
C ARG A 265 3.88 14.87 -3.89
N HIS A 266 3.50 16.06 -4.36
CA HIS A 266 2.66 16.96 -3.58
C HIS A 266 1.24 16.40 -3.47
N ILE A 267 0.74 16.31 -2.25
CA ILE A 267 -0.63 15.90 -1.92
C ILE A 267 -1.18 16.76 -0.78
N PRO A 268 -2.51 16.87 -0.63
CA PRO A 268 -3.14 17.60 0.46
C PRO A 268 -2.60 17.17 1.85
N HIS A 269 -2.31 18.15 2.71
CA HIS A 269 -1.64 17.98 4.00
C HIS A 269 -2.25 18.88 5.07
N PHE A 270 -2.00 18.59 6.36
CA PHE A 270 -2.38 19.47 7.48
C PHE A 270 -1.77 20.88 7.41
N ASN A 271 -0.77 21.11 6.56
CA ASN A 271 -0.19 22.45 6.34
C ASN A 271 -1.08 23.33 5.45
N ASP A 272 -2.11 22.74 4.84
CA ASP A 272 -3.14 23.43 4.08
C ASP A 272 -4.32 23.86 4.97
N ILE A 273 -4.17 23.72 6.30
CA ILE A 273 -5.18 24.04 7.32
C ILE A 273 -4.54 24.94 8.38
N ALA A 274 -5.29 25.92 8.89
CA ALA A 274 -4.88 26.83 9.95
C ALA A 274 -5.90 26.88 11.08
N PHE A 275 -5.47 27.40 12.24
CA PHE A 275 -6.34 27.71 13.37
C PHE A 275 -6.89 29.13 13.26
N LYS A 276 -8.18 29.35 13.57
CA LYS A 276 -8.88 30.65 13.47
C LYS A 276 -8.40 31.71 14.48
N ASN A 277 -8.02 31.29 15.69
CA ASN A 277 -7.78 32.21 16.82
C ASN A 277 -6.31 32.35 17.21
N LEU A 278 -5.39 31.63 16.54
CA LEU A 278 -3.94 31.79 16.68
C LEU A 278 -3.45 32.96 15.80
N LYS A 279 -3.55 34.19 16.30
CA LYS A 279 -2.96 35.37 15.66
C LYS A 279 -1.48 35.51 16.03
N ILE A 280 -0.58 35.34 15.05
CA ILE A 280 0.84 35.68 15.14
C ILE A 280 0.96 37.14 14.67
N ASN A 281 1.36 38.08 15.52
CA ASN A 281 1.50 39.49 15.10
C ASN A 281 2.98 39.92 15.03
N SER A 282 3.32 40.60 13.94
CA SER A 282 4.56 41.34 13.68
C SER A 282 4.34 42.80 14.08
N ASP A 283 5.26 43.39 14.88
CA ASP A 283 5.50 44.85 14.88
C ASP A 283 6.70 45.23 15.79
N ILE A 284 7.85 45.50 15.17
CA ILE A 284 9.01 46.27 15.65
C ILE A 284 9.58 46.90 14.36
N LYS A 285 9.39 48.18 13.96
CA LYS A 285 9.79 49.47 14.54
C LYS A 285 9.36 50.62 13.59
N SER A 286 8.95 51.77 14.12
CA SER A 286 9.66 53.07 13.96
C SER A 286 8.96 54.16 14.78
N GLY A 287 9.74 54.96 15.52
CA GLY A 287 9.22 55.88 16.53
C GLY A 287 8.74 57.23 15.97
N SER A 288 7.68 57.77 16.56
CA SER A 288 7.67 59.07 17.25
C SER A 288 6.34 59.19 17.97
N ALA A 289 6.41 59.32 19.30
CA ALA A 289 5.26 59.25 20.18
C ALA A 289 4.45 60.56 20.17
N SER A 290 3.12 60.45 20.07
CA SER A 290 2.21 61.37 20.76
C SER A 290 0.82 60.75 21.03
N ALA A 291 0.40 60.87 22.29
CA ALA A 291 -0.95 60.92 22.87
C ALA A 291 -2.03 59.82 22.63
N ASN A 292 -1.75 58.68 21.97
CA ASN A 292 -2.70 57.56 21.82
C ASN A 292 -2.14 56.19 22.32
N ASP A 293 -1.49 56.18 23.48
CA ASP A 293 -0.75 55.00 23.99
C ASP A 293 -1.47 54.33 25.17
N VAL A 294 -2.24 53.27 24.88
CA VAL A 294 -2.72 52.29 25.86
C VAL A 294 -1.94 51.00 25.65
N HIS A 295 -0.80 50.92 26.34
CA HIS A 295 -0.08 49.74 26.79
C HIS A 295 0.06 48.53 25.84
N SER A 296 1.07 48.65 24.99
CA SER A 296 2.05 47.65 24.56
C SER A 296 2.22 46.40 25.46
N ASN A 297 1.89 45.22 24.90
CA ASN A 297 2.59 43.93 25.05
C ASN A 297 1.99 42.91 24.06
N VAL A 298 2.70 42.67 22.95
CA VAL A 298 2.26 41.83 21.83
C VAL A 298 2.53 40.35 22.16
N SER A 299 1.46 39.57 22.28
CA SER A 299 1.42 38.12 22.51
C SER A 299 0.35 37.52 21.58
N ILE A 300 0.42 36.22 21.26
CA ILE A 300 -0.77 35.46 20.79
C ILE A 300 -1.90 35.85 21.76
N ARG A 301 -2.99 36.51 21.33
CA ARG A 301 -3.95 37.17 22.25
C ARG A 301 -4.12 36.41 23.59
N GLY A 302 -3.49 36.92 24.65
CA GLY A 302 -3.49 36.32 26.01
C GLY A 302 -2.20 35.62 26.47
N TRP A 303 -1.18 35.44 25.61
CA TRP A 303 0.02 34.65 25.89
C TRP A 303 1.21 35.52 26.34
N ASP A 304 1.16 36.08 27.54
CA ASP A 304 2.34 36.69 28.15
C ASP A 304 3.36 35.58 28.45
N SER A 305 4.48 35.55 27.71
CA SER A 305 5.54 34.56 27.89
C SER A 305 6.07 34.52 29.32
N LYS A 306 6.00 35.63 30.07
CA LYS A 306 6.38 35.67 31.50
C LYS A 306 5.32 35.04 32.40
N VAL A 307 4.04 35.09 32.02
CA VAL A 307 2.93 34.42 32.74
C VAL A 307 2.92 32.93 32.41
N PHE A 308 3.02 32.55 31.13
CA PHE A 308 3.19 31.15 30.72
C PHE A 308 4.44 30.53 31.35
N LEU A 309 5.59 31.23 31.40
CA LEU A 309 6.79 30.74 32.11
C LEU A 309 6.58 30.62 33.63
N LYS A 310 5.69 31.43 34.23
CA LYS A 310 5.35 31.36 35.66
C LYS A 310 4.41 30.18 35.94
N ASP A 311 3.51 29.88 35.01
CA ASP A 311 2.53 28.79 35.08
C ASP A 311 3.11 27.43 34.67
N PHE A 312 3.98 27.40 33.66
CA PHE A 312 4.80 26.24 33.28
C PHE A 312 5.71 25.80 34.44
N LYS A 313 6.19 26.76 35.25
CA LYS A 313 6.92 26.48 36.50
C LYS A 313 6.00 26.11 37.69
N SER A 314 4.71 26.45 37.65
CA SER A 314 3.76 26.19 38.75
C SER A 314 2.98 24.87 38.61
N LYS A 315 3.06 24.16 37.47
CA LYS A 315 2.33 22.91 37.14
C LYS A 315 0.80 22.98 37.26
N SER A 316 0.21 24.12 37.62
CA SER A 316 -1.19 24.22 38.05
C SER A 316 -2.20 24.65 36.96
N SER A 317 -1.76 24.81 35.70
CA SER A 317 -2.63 25.26 34.60
C SER A 317 -2.20 24.79 33.19
N MET A 318 -1.57 23.61 33.06
CA MET A 318 -1.25 23.04 31.75
C MET A 318 -2.40 22.15 31.26
N PRO A 319 -2.68 22.11 29.94
CA PRO A 319 -3.74 21.26 29.42
C PRO A 319 -3.49 19.79 29.71
N ASP A 320 -4.55 19.04 30.02
CA ASP A 320 -4.47 17.58 30.06
C ASP A 320 -4.35 17.03 28.64
N LEU A 321 -3.30 16.24 28.42
CA LEU A 321 -3.05 15.56 27.15
C LEU A 321 -3.24 14.05 27.28
N ARG A 322 -3.49 13.51 28.47
CA ARG A 322 -3.46 12.07 28.68
C ARG A 322 -4.62 11.40 27.94
N THR A 323 -4.32 10.39 27.13
CA THR A 323 -5.30 9.72 26.27
C THR A 323 -5.30 8.22 26.53
N PHE A 324 -6.50 7.64 26.65
CA PHE A 324 -6.71 6.20 26.77
C PHE A 324 -7.34 5.65 25.49
N ILE A 325 -6.81 4.56 24.95
CA ILE A 325 -7.35 3.91 23.75
C ILE A 325 -7.45 2.39 23.92
N GLY A 326 -8.56 1.81 23.45
CA GLY A 326 -8.72 0.37 23.27
C GLY A 326 -9.56 -0.39 24.32
N ASP A 327 -10.26 0.29 25.23
CA ASP A 327 -11.13 -0.34 26.23
C ASP A 327 -12.54 -0.70 25.75
N ARG A 328 -12.90 -0.33 24.50
CA ARG A 328 -14.24 -0.52 23.91
C ARG A 328 -14.85 -1.90 24.16
N ASN A 329 -14.08 -2.99 24.02
CA ASN A 329 -14.58 -4.36 24.21
C ASN A 329 -13.98 -5.06 25.44
N GLY A 330 -13.65 -4.30 26.49
CA GLY A 330 -13.22 -4.85 27.79
C GLY A 330 -11.73 -5.18 27.90
N GLY A 331 -10.92 -4.80 26.90
CA GLY A 331 -9.47 -4.84 26.99
C GLY A 331 -8.92 -3.74 27.92
N LYS A 332 -7.69 -3.91 28.41
CA LYS A 332 -7.01 -2.85 29.14
C LYS A 332 -6.55 -1.76 28.17
N ALA A 333 -7.11 -0.56 28.27
CA ALA A 333 -6.68 0.57 27.45
C ALA A 333 -5.17 0.83 27.54
N LEU A 334 -4.58 1.21 26.41
CA LEU A 334 -3.25 1.81 26.36
C LEU A 334 -3.31 3.18 27.02
N ASP A 335 -2.36 3.45 27.92
CA ASP A 335 -2.25 4.72 28.65
C ASP A 335 -1.15 5.58 28.01
N LEU A 336 -1.55 6.61 27.28
CA LEU A 336 -0.66 7.52 26.59
C LEU A 336 -0.59 8.85 27.35
N SER A 337 0.62 9.30 27.69
CA SER A 337 0.82 10.59 28.36
C SER A 337 0.49 11.82 27.48
N MET A 338 0.34 11.61 26.18
CA MET A 338 -0.11 12.56 25.15
C MET A 338 -0.77 11.72 24.03
N PRO A 339 -1.63 12.29 23.15
CA PRO A 339 -2.32 11.55 22.08
C PRO A 339 -1.37 11.18 20.92
N LEU A 340 -0.30 10.45 21.22
CA LEU A 340 0.77 10.10 20.31
C LEU A 340 1.27 8.68 20.52
N LEU A 341 1.46 7.95 19.42
CA LEU A 341 2.17 6.66 19.37
C LEU A 341 3.37 6.73 18.41
N ILE A 342 4.31 5.80 18.57
CA ILE A 342 5.31 5.53 17.54
C ILE A 342 4.71 4.54 16.54
N ALA A 343 4.69 4.91 15.26
CA ALA A 343 4.12 4.09 14.19
C ALA A 343 4.90 2.76 14.00
N PRO A 344 4.23 1.68 13.57
CA PRO A 344 4.85 0.36 13.38
C PRO A 344 5.99 0.38 12.37
N MET A 345 7.18 -0.05 12.80
CA MET A 345 8.36 -0.22 11.93
C MET A 345 9.15 -1.47 12.34
N SER A 346 9.29 -2.42 11.40
CA SER A 346 9.79 -3.76 11.70
C SER A 346 11.29 -3.85 11.99
N LEU A 347 11.65 -4.75 12.92
CA LEU A 347 13.00 -5.33 12.95
C LEU A 347 13.28 -6.01 11.60
N GLY A 348 14.40 -5.64 10.98
CA GLY A 348 14.74 -6.04 9.61
C GLY A 348 14.65 -4.86 8.67
N ALA A 349 13.53 -4.13 8.65
CA ALA A 349 13.48 -2.84 7.97
C ALA A 349 14.40 -1.83 8.68
N LEU A 350 14.31 -1.77 10.01
CA LEU A 350 15.19 -1.04 10.90
C LEU A 350 16.28 -1.96 11.46
N SER A 351 17.44 -1.39 11.81
CA SER A 351 18.50 -2.09 12.53
C SER A 351 18.10 -2.33 13.99
N PRO A 352 18.69 -3.34 14.67
CA PRO A 352 18.37 -3.64 16.07
C PRO A 352 18.54 -2.44 17.01
N GLY A 353 19.61 -1.65 16.82
CA GLY A 353 19.87 -0.48 17.65
C GLY A 353 18.77 0.58 17.57
N VAL A 354 18.15 0.75 16.39
CA VAL A 354 17.01 1.68 16.25
C VAL A 354 15.80 1.19 17.01
N LYS A 355 15.51 -0.12 16.99
CA LYS A 355 14.39 -0.70 17.76
C LYS A 355 14.58 -0.50 19.26
N VAL A 356 15.81 -0.64 19.76
CA VAL A 356 16.13 -0.31 21.16
C VAL A 356 15.92 1.18 21.45
N ALA A 357 16.39 2.06 20.57
CA ALA A 357 16.27 3.50 20.75
C ALA A 357 14.81 4.00 20.78
N LEU A 358 13.95 3.43 19.92
CA LEU A 358 12.51 3.72 19.94
C LEU A 358 11.86 3.25 21.24
N GLY A 359 12.26 2.09 21.77
CA GLY A 359 11.75 1.57 23.04
C GLY A 359 12.11 2.47 24.22
N ILE A 360 13.35 2.95 24.26
CA ILE A 360 13.80 3.92 25.26
C ILE A 360 13.03 5.24 25.11
N ALA A 361 12.92 5.78 23.89
CA ALA A 361 12.26 7.05 23.64
C ALA A 361 10.76 7.01 24.01
N SER A 362 10.05 5.94 23.63
CA SER A 362 8.63 5.76 23.97
C SER A 362 8.42 5.65 25.49
N ARG A 363 9.31 4.92 26.19
CA ARG A 363 9.27 4.82 27.65
C ARG A 363 9.49 6.16 28.34
N LEU A 364 10.53 6.90 27.94
CA LEU A 364 10.86 8.21 28.54
C LEU A 364 9.74 9.22 28.32
N SER A 365 9.09 9.20 27.16
CA SER A 365 7.94 10.06 26.86
C SER A 365 6.60 9.52 27.35
N GLY A 366 6.56 8.33 27.97
CA GLY A 366 5.34 7.75 28.51
C GLY A 366 4.27 7.40 27.47
N ILE A 367 4.67 7.02 26.25
CA ILE A 367 3.79 6.65 25.14
C ILE A 367 3.99 5.18 24.74
N CYS A 368 3.27 4.73 23.70
CA CYS A 368 3.36 3.37 23.16
C CYS A 368 4.22 3.30 21.89
N GLU A 369 4.96 2.21 21.74
CA GLU A 369 5.61 1.79 20.48
C GLU A 369 4.86 0.59 19.85
N ASN A 370 5.16 0.28 18.59
CA ASN A 370 4.70 -0.91 17.89
C ASN A 370 5.86 -1.68 17.22
N THR A 371 5.84 -3.02 17.32
CA THR A 371 6.89 -3.92 16.77
C THR A 371 7.05 -3.80 15.26
N GLY A 372 5.97 -3.45 14.55
CA GLY A 372 5.84 -3.63 13.12
C GLY A 372 5.89 -5.11 12.69
N GLU A 373 5.99 -5.32 11.37
CA GLU A 373 5.88 -6.61 10.66
C GLU A 373 7.03 -7.63 10.91
N GLY A 374 7.91 -7.39 11.88
CA GLY A 374 9.19 -8.12 12.04
C GLY A 374 9.18 -9.26 13.05
N GLY A 375 8.13 -9.37 13.87
CA GLY A 375 8.16 -10.09 15.14
C GLY A 375 8.67 -9.22 16.29
N MET A 376 8.42 -9.65 17.53
CA MET A 376 8.83 -8.90 18.72
C MET A 376 10.32 -9.10 19.01
N TYR A 377 11.08 -8.01 19.06
CA TYR A 377 12.45 -8.05 19.54
C TYR A 377 12.49 -7.92 21.06
N SER A 378 13.04 -8.92 21.76
CA SER A 378 12.93 -8.96 23.23
C SER A 378 13.66 -7.81 23.94
N VAL A 379 14.72 -7.24 23.34
CA VAL A 379 15.42 -6.08 23.91
C VAL A 379 14.58 -4.81 23.79
N GLU A 380 13.96 -4.58 22.63
CA GLU A 380 12.98 -3.49 22.45
C GLU A 380 11.82 -3.62 23.46
N ARG A 381 11.26 -4.83 23.62
CA ARG A 381 10.17 -5.05 24.58
C ARG A 381 10.57 -4.69 26.01
N ALA A 382 11.80 -5.00 26.41
CA ALA A 382 12.31 -4.68 27.75
C ALA A 382 12.49 -3.17 27.97
N GLU A 383 12.78 -2.41 26.92
CA GLU A 383 12.95 -0.95 27.02
C GLU A 383 11.63 -0.19 26.93
N ALA A 384 10.67 -0.66 26.13
CA ALA A 384 9.39 0.03 25.89
C ALA A 384 8.45 -0.04 27.11
N ARG A 385 7.82 1.09 27.46
CA ARG A 385 6.77 1.14 28.50
C ARG A 385 5.55 0.33 28.08
N GLN A 386 5.04 0.59 26.88
CA GLN A 386 3.94 -0.14 26.26
C GLN A 386 4.35 -0.53 24.83
N LEU A 387 4.05 -1.76 24.41
CA LEU A 387 4.37 -2.25 23.07
C LEU A 387 3.20 -3.00 22.44
N ILE A 388 2.78 -2.53 21.27
CA ILE A 388 1.81 -3.20 20.39
C ILE A 388 2.55 -4.25 19.57
N SER A 389 2.05 -5.49 19.54
CA SER A 389 2.56 -6.52 18.64
C SER A 389 1.68 -6.62 17.40
N GLN A 390 2.31 -6.49 16.23
CA GLN A 390 1.63 -6.49 14.94
C GLN A 390 1.62 -7.89 14.30
N CYS A 391 0.43 -8.36 13.91
CA CYS A 391 0.19 -9.60 13.18
C CYS A 391 -0.07 -9.31 11.70
N LEU A 392 0.89 -9.67 10.85
CA LEU A 392 0.74 -9.63 9.40
C LEU A 392 0.20 -10.95 8.83
N SER A 393 -0.24 -10.89 7.57
CA SER A 393 -0.70 -12.02 6.76
C SER A 393 0.23 -13.24 6.75
N GLY A 394 1.55 -13.02 6.71
CA GLY A 394 2.56 -14.10 6.71
C GLY A 394 2.83 -14.72 8.10
N ARG A 395 2.22 -14.18 9.16
CA ARG A 395 2.43 -14.60 10.56
C ARG A 395 3.90 -14.66 10.95
N LEU A 396 4.71 -13.70 10.48
CA LEU A 396 6.15 -13.69 10.74
C LEU A 396 6.41 -13.22 12.17
N GLY A 397 7.21 -13.98 12.91
CA GLY A 397 7.46 -13.72 14.34
C GLY A 397 6.24 -13.81 15.28
N TRP A 398 5.01 -13.93 14.77
CA TRP A 398 3.79 -14.03 15.57
C TRP A 398 3.73 -15.31 16.41
N ASN A 399 3.51 -15.18 17.72
CA ASN A 399 3.41 -16.31 18.65
C ASN A 399 2.74 -15.93 19.98
N ILE A 400 2.20 -16.92 20.69
CA ILE A 400 1.42 -16.71 21.93
C ILE A 400 2.23 -16.09 23.08
N HIS A 401 3.53 -16.36 23.18
CA HIS A 401 4.37 -15.81 24.26
C HIS A 401 4.58 -14.32 24.08
N ASP A 402 4.84 -13.87 22.86
CA ASP A 402 4.94 -12.44 22.55
C ASP A 402 3.61 -11.73 22.71
N MET A 403 2.50 -12.35 22.28
CA MET A 403 1.16 -11.83 22.53
C MET A 403 0.91 -11.59 24.02
N LYS A 404 1.25 -12.56 24.89
CA LYS A 404 1.06 -12.41 26.34
C LYS A 404 1.96 -11.34 26.97
N ARG A 405 3.11 -11.03 26.37
CA ARG A 405 4.03 -9.95 26.81
C ARG A 405 3.69 -8.57 26.21
N SER A 406 2.72 -8.50 25.31
CA SER A 406 2.27 -7.27 24.66
C SER A 406 1.30 -6.47 25.53
N ASP A 407 1.12 -5.20 25.19
CA ASP A 407 0.11 -4.31 25.79
C ASP A 407 -1.10 -4.09 24.87
N ALA A 408 -0.95 -4.37 23.58
CA ALA A 408 -2.02 -4.44 22.59
C ALA A 408 -1.61 -5.37 21.43
N LEU A 409 -2.59 -5.83 20.66
CA LEU A 409 -2.38 -6.59 19.44
C LEU A 409 -2.89 -5.77 18.26
N GLU A 410 -2.19 -5.80 17.13
CA GLU A 410 -2.63 -5.11 15.90
C GLU A 410 -2.75 -6.11 14.75
N LEU A 411 -3.92 -6.19 14.12
CA LEU A 411 -4.12 -6.90 12.86
C LEU A 411 -3.74 -5.98 11.70
N TYR A 412 -2.68 -6.32 10.98
CA TYR A 412 -2.23 -5.58 9.80
C TYR A 412 -3.03 -6.02 8.56
N ILE A 413 -3.91 -5.16 8.06
CA ILE A 413 -4.53 -5.39 6.75
C ILE A 413 -3.71 -4.70 5.66
N SER A 414 -3.33 -3.44 5.88
CA SER A 414 -2.53 -2.68 4.93
C SER A 414 -1.86 -1.46 5.57
N GLN A 415 -1.01 -0.77 4.81
CA GLN A 415 -0.37 0.50 5.20
C GLN A 415 -0.47 1.53 4.08
N GLY A 416 -0.37 2.81 4.43
CA GLY A 416 -0.56 3.93 3.50
C GLY A 416 0.45 3.97 2.35
N ALA A 417 1.69 3.50 2.57
CA ALA A 417 2.73 3.48 1.53
C ALA A 417 2.50 2.42 0.44
N LYS A 418 1.74 1.35 0.73
CA LYS A 418 1.53 0.26 -0.20
C LYS A 418 0.20 -0.48 0.07
N PRO A 419 -0.93 0.24 0.02
CA PRO A 419 -2.21 -0.37 0.32
C PRO A 419 -2.57 -1.39 -0.77
N GLY A 420 -3.12 -2.53 -0.38
CA GLY A 420 -3.31 -3.70 -1.26
C GLY A 420 -2.07 -4.61 -1.41
N LEU A 421 -0.94 -4.28 -0.78
CA LEU A 421 0.27 -5.12 -0.77
C LEU A 421 0.70 -5.57 0.64
N GLY A 422 1.22 -6.80 0.71
CA GLY A 422 1.88 -7.34 1.90
C GLY A 422 3.24 -6.70 2.21
N GLY A 423 3.79 -7.00 3.39
CA GLY A 423 5.13 -6.63 3.82
C GLY A 423 6.25 -7.01 2.87
N GLN A 424 7.24 -6.14 2.70
CA GLN A 424 8.44 -6.42 1.89
C GLN A 424 9.72 -6.26 2.70
N LEU A 425 10.60 -7.26 2.66
CA LEU A 425 11.97 -7.19 3.17
C LEU A 425 12.93 -7.81 2.17
N MET A 426 13.85 -7.02 1.62
CA MET A 426 14.81 -7.49 0.64
C MET A 426 15.85 -8.43 1.27
N ALA A 427 16.35 -9.40 0.49
CA ALA A 427 17.30 -10.43 0.87
C ALA A 427 18.56 -9.86 1.55
N ALA A 428 19.03 -8.70 1.07
CA ALA A 428 20.16 -7.98 1.63
C ALA A 428 19.98 -7.59 3.11
N LYS A 429 18.75 -7.63 3.62
CA LYS A 429 18.37 -7.28 5.00
C LYS A 429 17.78 -8.47 5.77
N LEU A 430 17.72 -9.66 5.18
CA LEU A 430 17.25 -10.88 5.84
C LEU A 430 18.43 -11.69 6.37
N THR A 431 18.98 -11.28 7.53
CA THR A 431 20.05 -12.03 8.20
C THR A 431 19.53 -13.35 8.78
N LYS A 432 20.44 -14.23 9.21
CA LYS A 432 20.06 -15.51 9.83
C LYS A 432 19.25 -15.31 11.10
N GLU A 433 19.60 -14.31 11.91
CA GLU A 433 18.92 -13.96 13.15
C GLU A 433 17.50 -13.45 12.88
N ILE A 434 17.34 -12.56 11.89
CA ILE A 434 16.03 -12.05 11.49
C ILE A 434 15.16 -13.18 10.92
N ALA A 435 15.75 -14.04 10.09
CA ALA A 435 15.06 -15.21 9.53
C ALA A 435 14.59 -16.17 10.64
N GLN A 436 15.41 -16.38 11.68
CA GLN A 436 15.05 -17.20 12.84
C GLN A 436 13.89 -16.60 13.64
N ILE A 437 13.91 -15.29 13.94
CA ILE A 437 12.80 -14.59 14.60
C ILE A 437 11.51 -14.74 13.78
N ARG A 438 11.61 -14.55 12.47
CA ARG A 438 10.47 -14.65 11.55
C ARG A 438 9.98 -16.09 11.34
N GLY A 439 10.83 -17.08 11.60
CA GLY A 439 10.56 -18.51 11.39
C GLY A 439 10.58 -18.91 9.92
N ILE A 440 11.47 -18.33 9.12
CA ILE A 440 11.57 -18.55 7.67
C ILE A 440 13.01 -18.86 7.25
N PRO A 441 13.23 -19.40 6.03
CA PRO A 441 14.57 -19.50 5.44
C PRO A 441 15.27 -18.15 5.28
N HIS A 442 16.60 -18.13 5.35
CA HIS A 442 17.41 -16.91 5.18
C HIS A 442 17.81 -16.68 3.71
N GLY A 443 18.24 -15.45 3.37
CA GLY A 443 18.90 -15.15 2.09
C GLY A 443 17.97 -14.94 0.89
N MET A 444 16.67 -14.75 1.13
CA MET A 444 15.66 -14.56 0.10
C MET A 444 14.93 -13.21 0.23
N ASP A 445 14.44 -12.68 -0.90
CA ASP A 445 13.51 -11.55 -0.89
C ASP A 445 12.19 -12.01 -0.29
N LEU A 446 11.78 -11.38 0.81
CA LEU A 446 10.55 -11.70 1.50
C LEU A 446 9.45 -10.75 1.04
N ARG A 447 8.42 -11.32 0.43
CA ARG A 447 7.15 -10.66 0.11
C ARG A 447 6.05 -11.39 0.85
N SER A 448 5.45 -10.77 1.85
CA SER A 448 4.35 -11.39 2.59
C SER A 448 3.10 -11.50 1.69
N PRO A 449 2.16 -12.41 2.00
CA PRO A 449 0.88 -12.41 1.32
C PRO A 449 0.19 -11.04 1.47
N SER A 450 -0.64 -10.64 0.51
CA SER A 450 -1.34 -9.35 0.62
C SER A 450 -2.67 -9.44 1.36
N ARG A 451 -3.17 -10.67 1.57
CA ARG A 451 -4.33 -10.96 2.41
C ARG A 451 -3.99 -11.93 3.51
N HIS A 452 -4.66 -11.80 4.64
CA HIS A 452 -4.64 -12.82 5.67
C HIS A 452 -5.28 -14.12 5.11
N PRO A 453 -4.64 -15.28 5.25
CA PRO A 453 -5.16 -16.56 4.75
C PRO A 453 -6.60 -16.90 5.14
N ASP A 454 -6.93 -16.44 6.33
CA ASP A 454 -8.08 -16.73 7.17
C ASP A 454 -8.98 -15.50 7.36
N ILE A 455 -8.78 -14.45 6.55
CA ILE A 455 -9.66 -13.27 6.48
C ILE A 455 -9.94 -12.97 5.01
N LEU A 456 -11.07 -13.45 4.50
CA LEU A 456 -11.54 -13.16 3.13
C LEU A 456 -12.59 -12.05 3.08
N GLY A 457 -13.09 -11.62 4.24
CA GLY A 457 -14.05 -10.52 4.43
C GLY A 457 -14.33 -10.27 5.92
N GLY A 458 -15.33 -9.44 6.22
CA GLY A 458 -15.68 -9.06 7.60
C GLY A 458 -16.09 -10.25 8.49
N ASP A 459 -16.85 -11.21 7.97
CA ASP A 459 -17.31 -12.36 8.77
C ASP A 459 -16.15 -13.27 9.22
N ASP A 460 -15.04 -13.29 8.46
CA ASP A 460 -13.82 -13.99 8.88
C ASP A 460 -12.98 -13.12 9.83
N LEU A 461 -12.98 -11.80 9.64
CA LEU A 461 -12.28 -10.85 10.50
C LEU A 461 -12.78 -10.96 11.94
N VAL A 462 -14.11 -10.97 12.15
CA VAL A 462 -14.67 -11.15 13.50
C VAL A 462 -14.22 -12.48 14.10
N MET A 463 -14.12 -13.55 13.31
CA MET A 463 -13.65 -14.84 13.82
C MET A 463 -12.19 -14.78 14.29
N LYS A 464 -11.31 -14.11 13.55
CA LYS A 464 -9.92 -13.93 13.95
C LYS A 464 -9.76 -13.00 15.16
N VAL A 465 -10.47 -11.88 15.19
CA VAL A 465 -10.43 -10.93 16.33
C VAL A 465 -10.81 -11.66 17.63
N MET A 466 -11.86 -12.48 17.57
CA MET A 466 -12.28 -13.29 18.72
C MET A 466 -11.24 -14.32 19.14
N GLU A 467 -10.57 -14.99 18.18
CA GLU A 467 -9.46 -15.91 18.51
C GLU A 467 -8.32 -15.18 19.24
N LEU A 468 -7.92 -14.00 18.76
CA LEU A 468 -6.86 -13.20 19.40
C LEU A 468 -7.26 -12.78 20.81
N LYS A 469 -8.50 -12.32 21.00
CA LYS A 469 -9.04 -11.95 22.31
C LYS A 469 -9.07 -13.15 23.25
N GLU A 470 -9.55 -14.30 22.78
CA GLU A 470 -9.52 -15.54 23.56
C GLU A 470 -8.08 -15.90 23.94
N ALA A 471 -7.13 -15.89 23.02
CA ALA A 471 -5.75 -16.31 23.27
C ALA A 471 -5.06 -15.55 24.42
N VAL A 472 -5.40 -14.28 24.61
CA VAL A 472 -4.86 -13.42 25.68
C VAL A 472 -5.80 -13.25 26.87
N GLY A 473 -6.89 -14.03 26.92
CA GLY A 473 -7.88 -13.99 27.99
C GLY A 473 -8.59 -12.64 28.09
N TRP A 474 -8.87 -12.01 26.96
CA TRP A 474 -9.55 -10.72 26.81
C TRP A 474 -8.85 -9.53 27.47
N ARG A 475 -7.61 -9.70 27.94
CA ARG A 475 -6.86 -8.66 28.65
C ARG A 475 -6.39 -7.53 27.73
N LEU A 476 -6.10 -7.82 26.47
CA LEU A 476 -5.47 -6.86 25.55
C LEU A 476 -6.48 -6.31 24.53
N PRO A 477 -6.36 -5.02 24.18
CA PRO A 477 -7.08 -4.46 23.05
C PRO A 477 -6.53 -5.02 21.73
N VAL A 478 -7.41 -5.12 20.73
CA VAL A 478 -7.08 -5.51 19.36
C VAL A 478 -7.36 -4.34 18.42
N SER A 479 -6.31 -3.79 17.82
CA SER A 479 -6.41 -2.77 16.78
C SER A 479 -6.38 -3.35 15.37
N LEU A 480 -6.84 -2.54 14.42
CA LEU A 480 -6.77 -2.84 13.00
C LEU A 480 -5.95 -1.77 12.28
N LYS A 481 -4.92 -2.18 11.53
CA LYS A 481 -4.17 -1.26 10.68
C LYS A 481 -4.72 -1.25 9.25
N LEU A 482 -5.07 -0.07 8.77
CA LEU A 482 -5.60 0.15 7.42
C LEU A 482 -4.85 1.27 6.69
N GLY A 483 -4.45 1.01 5.45
CA GLY A 483 -4.08 2.05 4.50
C GLY A 483 -5.32 2.76 3.95
N GLY A 484 -5.29 4.08 3.83
CA GLY A 484 -6.42 4.87 3.35
C GLY A 484 -6.82 4.50 1.92
N GLY A 485 -8.08 4.13 1.72
CA GLY A 485 -8.62 3.71 0.42
C GLY A 485 -10.16 3.72 0.42
N ARG A 486 -10.78 2.56 0.64
CA ARG A 486 -12.24 2.43 0.84
C ARG A 486 -12.66 2.68 2.29
N THR A 487 -11.98 3.63 2.93
CA THR A 487 -12.00 3.87 4.38
C THR A 487 -13.39 4.09 4.96
N ARG A 488 -14.26 4.84 4.28
CA ARG A 488 -15.65 5.09 4.71
C ARG A 488 -16.44 3.81 4.97
N ASP A 489 -16.15 2.74 4.23
CA ASP A 489 -16.84 1.46 4.34
C ASP A 489 -16.02 0.45 5.15
N ASP A 490 -14.69 0.43 5.01
CA ASP A 490 -13.82 -0.45 5.80
C ASP A 490 -13.92 -0.15 7.31
N ILE A 491 -14.15 1.12 7.70
CA ILE A 491 -14.29 1.50 9.12
C ILE A 491 -15.57 0.95 9.76
N LYS A 492 -16.66 0.83 8.99
CA LYS A 492 -17.93 0.25 9.45
C LYS A 492 -17.77 -1.23 9.75
N ILE A 493 -17.00 -1.94 8.93
CA ILE A 493 -16.64 -3.34 9.14
C ILE A 493 -15.79 -3.45 10.43
N ALA A 494 -14.77 -2.60 10.59
CA ALA A 494 -13.95 -2.60 11.81
C ALA A 494 -14.78 -2.38 13.08
N TYR A 495 -15.72 -1.42 13.05
CA TYR A 495 -16.64 -1.16 14.17
C TYR A 495 -17.49 -2.40 14.52
N LYS A 496 -18.13 -3.00 13.50
CA LYS A 496 -18.98 -4.20 13.61
C LYS A 496 -18.19 -5.40 14.17
N ASP A 497 -16.97 -5.61 13.70
CA ASP A 497 -16.21 -6.84 13.95
C ASP A 497 -15.42 -6.81 15.27
N GLY A 498 -15.75 -5.88 16.16
CA GLY A 498 -15.24 -5.85 17.53
C GLY A 498 -13.80 -5.36 17.65
N ILE A 499 -13.32 -4.57 16.69
CA ILE A 499 -12.03 -3.85 16.81
C ILE A 499 -12.15 -2.78 17.91
N ASP A 500 -11.07 -2.62 18.69
CA ASP A 500 -11.02 -1.71 19.82
C ASP A 500 -10.57 -0.28 19.42
N PHE A 501 -9.70 -0.17 18.42
CA PHE A 501 -9.32 1.10 17.77
C PHE A 501 -8.70 0.84 16.40
N VAL A 502 -8.67 1.85 15.52
CA VAL A 502 -8.13 1.73 14.16
C VAL A 502 -6.90 2.60 13.99
N GLU A 503 -5.82 1.99 13.52
CA GLU A 503 -4.59 2.67 13.09
C GLU A 503 -4.68 2.95 11.58
N LEU A 504 -5.12 4.16 11.22
CA LEU A 504 -5.39 4.56 9.84
C LEU A 504 -4.21 5.31 9.24
N ASP A 505 -3.69 4.84 8.11
CA ASP A 505 -2.44 5.30 7.51
C ASP A 505 -2.70 5.88 6.10
N GLY A 506 -2.56 7.20 5.94
CA GLY A 506 -2.73 7.84 4.63
C GLY A 506 -1.54 7.63 3.69
N ILE A 507 -1.69 7.97 2.41
CA ILE A 507 -0.66 7.71 1.37
C ILE A 507 0.70 8.39 1.64
N GLN A 508 0.75 9.40 2.52
CA GLN A 508 1.99 9.97 3.05
C GLN A 508 2.85 8.98 3.87
N GLY A 509 2.28 7.84 4.30
CA GLY A 509 2.93 6.81 5.10
C GLY A 509 4.28 6.37 4.52
N GLY A 510 5.23 6.05 5.39
CA GLY A 510 6.56 5.57 4.98
C GLY A 510 6.63 4.06 4.83
N THR A 511 7.59 3.56 4.03
CA THR A 511 7.94 2.14 3.98
C THR A 511 9.45 1.90 3.95
N GLY A 512 9.88 0.71 4.40
CA GLY A 512 11.24 0.22 4.19
C GLY A 512 11.48 -0.24 2.75
N ALA A 513 10.44 -0.74 2.07
CA ALA A 513 10.44 -1.20 0.68
C ALA A 513 9.01 -1.25 0.11
N GLY A 514 8.82 -0.76 -1.11
CA GLY A 514 7.58 -0.85 -1.86
C GLY A 514 7.78 -0.40 -3.32
N GLY A 515 6.89 -0.84 -4.21
CA GLY A 515 6.87 -0.39 -5.61
C GLY A 515 6.48 1.08 -5.70
N SER A 516 7.19 1.86 -6.53
CA SER A 516 6.98 3.31 -6.66
C SER A 516 5.61 3.64 -7.22
N GLU A 517 5.08 2.81 -8.11
CA GLU A 517 3.73 2.88 -8.66
C GLU A 517 2.66 2.83 -7.57
N VAL A 518 2.84 1.96 -6.56
CA VAL A 518 1.89 1.86 -5.44
C VAL A 518 2.09 2.99 -4.44
N ILE A 519 3.34 3.30 -4.06
CA ILE A 519 3.66 4.38 -3.11
C ILE A 519 3.14 5.74 -3.57
N GLU A 520 3.15 6.00 -4.88
CA GLU A 520 2.69 7.27 -5.42
C GLU A 520 1.18 7.29 -5.69
N TYR A 521 0.57 6.20 -6.18
CA TYR A 521 -0.76 6.27 -6.80
C TYR A 521 -1.85 5.39 -6.18
N VAL A 522 -1.55 4.54 -5.19
CA VAL A 522 -2.60 3.73 -4.54
C VAL A 522 -2.80 4.21 -3.11
N GLY A 523 -4.05 4.52 -2.79
CA GLY A 523 -4.50 5.08 -1.52
C GLY A 523 -4.82 6.58 -1.58
N ILE A 524 -5.33 7.12 -0.48
CA ILE A 524 -5.79 8.51 -0.39
C ILE A 524 -4.98 9.34 0.62
N PRO A 525 -4.95 10.69 0.49
CA PRO A 525 -4.27 11.57 1.43
C PRO A 525 -4.74 11.37 2.87
N THR A 526 -3.84 11.59 3.83
CA THR A 526 -4.11 11.39 5.27
C THR A 526 -5.31 12.20 5.76
N ILE A 527 -5.43 13.47 5.35
CA ILE A 527 -6.59 14.30 5.71
C ILE A 527 -7.89 13.71 5.13
N SER A 528 -7.86 13.19 3.91
CA SER A 528 -9.02 12.56 3.27
C SER A 528 -9.39 11.24 3.96
N ALA A 529 -8.40 10.42 4.31
CA ALA A 529 -8.62 9.16 5.00
C ALA A 529 -9.31 9.37 6.35
N LEU A 530 -8.82 10.32 7.16
CA LEU A 530 -9.46 10.68 8.43
C LEU A 530 -10.91 11.09 8.22
N MET A 531 -11.13 12.00 7.28
CA MET A 531 -12.48 12.52 7.01
C MET A 531 -13.45 11.45 6.49
N GLU A 532 -12.98 10.51 5.68
CA GLU A 532 -13.80 9.37 5.24
C GLU A 532 -14.11 8.40 6.38
N ALA A 533 -13.20 8.21 7.34
CA ALA A 533 -13.44 7.39 8.52
C ALA A 533 -14.51 8.01 9.44
N ILE A 534 -14.41 9.31 9.71
CA ILE A 534 -15.40 10.04 10.53
C ILE A 534 -16.78 9.97 9.86
N ASP A 535 -16.87 10.34 8.58
CA ASP A 535 -18.14 10.26 7.85
C ASP A 535 -18.73 8.83 7.83
N GLY A 536 -17.88 7.81 7.74
CA GLY A 536 -18.31 6.41 7.72
C GLY A 536 -18.91 5.93 9.04
N LEU A 537 -18.35 6.40 10.17
CA LEU A 537 -18.87 6.14 11.51
C LEU A 537 -20.16 6.93 11.78
N ASP A 538 -20.20 8.20 11.38
CA ASP A 538 -21.39 9.05 11.51
C ASP A 538 -22.58 8.47 10.73
N GLU A 539 -22.33 7.84 9.57
CA GLU A 539 -23.37 7.18 8.76
C GLU A 539 -24.07 6.00 9.44
N ILE A 540 -23.47 5.42 10.47
CA ILE A 540 -24.03 4.30 11.26
C ILE A 540 -24.29 4.70 12.72
N ASP A 541 -24.36 6.01 12.99
CA ASP A 541 -24.54 6.58 14.33
C ASP A 541 -23.47 6.15 15.35
N ALA A 542 -22.25 5.82 14.88
CA ALA A 542 -21.11 5.39 15.69
C ALA A 542 -20.00 6.45 15.82
N GLY A 543 -20.32 7.72 15.52
CA GLY A 543 -19.39 8.84 15.60
C GLY A 543 -18.78 8.96 17.00
N GLY A 544 -17.45 9.00 17.08
CA GLY A 544 -16.71 9.08 18.35
C GLY A 544 -16.61 7.77 19.15
N GLU A 545 -17.28 6.69 18.74
CA GLU A 545 -17.27 5.43 19.49
C GLU A 545 -16.09 4.50 19.16
N LEU A 546 -15.50 4.64 17.97
CA LEU A 546 -14.32 3.88 17.55
C LEU A 546 -13.11 4.83 17.46
N PRO A 547 -12.15 4.73 18.39
CA PRO A 547 -10.96 5.58 18.35
C PRO A 547 -10.17 5.41 17.06
N ILE A 548 -9.83 6.55 16.44
CA ILE A 548 -9.00 6.61 15.23
C ILE A 548 -7.62 7.16 15.59
N VAL A 549 -6.60 6.32 15.41
CA VAL A 549 -5.19 6.72 15.45
C VAL A 549 -4.75 7.01 14.02
N ILE A 550 -4.68 8.30 13.66
CA ILE A 550 -4.32 8.69 12.29
C ILE A 550 -2.79 8.83 12.13
N MET A 551 -2.26 8.33 11.02
CA MET A 551 -0.86 8.43 10.68
C MET A 551 -0.66 8.63 9.17
N GLY A 552 0.58 8.93 8.80
CA GLY A 552 0.95 9.29 7.43
C GLY A 552 1.26 10.78 7.33
N GLY A 553 2.53 11.12 7.20
CA GLY A 553 2.95 12.51 6.95
C GLY A 553 2.86 13.48 8.12
N ILE A 554 2.31 13.11 9.28
CA ILE A 554 2.30 13.94 10.49
C ILE A 554 3.74 14.20 10.96
N GLN A 555 4.09 15.47 11.21
CA GLN A 555 5.48 15.88 11.39
C GLN A 555 5.79 16.41 12.79
N ASN A 556 4.81 17.04 13.43
CA ASN A 556 4.99 17.80 14.66
C ASN A 556 3.66 17.94 15.42
N GLY A 557 3.67 18.61 16.58
CA GLY A 557 2.49 18.76 17.44
C GLY A 557 1.40 19.65 16.83
N VAL A 558 1.75 20.55 15.91
CA VAL A 558 0.78 21.39 15.18
C VAL A 558 -0.07 20.55 14.23
N ASP A 559 0.55 19.65 13.47
CA ASP A 559 -0.18 18.70 12.60
C ASP A 559 -1.11 17.81 13.44
N ALA A 560 -0.63 17.35 14.59
CA ALA A 560 -1.38 16.49 15.49
C ALA A 560 -2.60 17.19 16.10
N ALA A 561 -2.44 18.43 16.59
CA ALA A 561 -3.57 19.22 17.09
C ALA A 561 -4.64 19.44 16.01
N LYS A 562 -4.25 19.68 14.75
CA LYS A 562 -5.20 19.78 13.63
C LYS A 562 -5.90 18.45 13.35
N ALA A 563 -5.18 17.33 13.42
CA ALA A 563 -5.75 16.01 13.21
C ALA A 563 -6.77 15.65 14.31
N ILE A 564 -6.45 15.97 15.57
CA ILE A 564 -7.35 15.77 16.72
C ILE A 564 -8.60 16.64 16.58
N ALA A 565 -8.42 17.94 16.29
CA ALA A 565 -9.52 18.86 16.02
C ALA A 565 -10.43 18.40 14.87
N LEU A 566 -9.91 17.64 13.89
CA LEU A 566 -10.70 17.06 12.80
C LEU A 566 -11.48 15.79 13.20
N GLY A 567 -11.16 15.16 14.33
CA GLY A 567 -11.86 13.98 14.86
C GLY A 567 -10.95 12.78 15.19
N ALA A 568 -9.63 12.89 15.04
CA ALA A 568 -8.73 11.80 15.45
C ALA A 568 -8.62 11.72 16.99
N THR A 569 -8.60 10.51 17.56
CA THR A 569 -8.40 10.32 19.01
C THR A 569 -6.92 10.43 19.39
N ALA A 570 -6.04 9.96 18.51
CA ALA A 570 -4.60 10.11 18.65
C ALA A 570 -3.93 10.11 17.28
N VAL A 571 -2.62 10.35 17.26
CA VAL A 571 -1.82 10.26 16.05
C VAL A 571 -0.64 9.31 16.21
N ALA A 572 -0.04 8.87 15.11
CA ALA A 572 1.23 8.15 15.16
C ALA A 572 2.29 8.72 14.21
N VAL A 573 3.55 8.68 14.64
CA VAL A 573 4.70 9.19 13.88
C VAL A 573 5.75 8.11 13.63
N GLY A 574 6.22 8.01 12.40
CA GLY A 574 7.28 7.07 11.98
C GLY A 574 8.49 7.77 11.37
N THR A 575 8.33 8.34 10.17
CA THR A 575 9.41 9.06 9.47
C THR A 575 10.02 10.23 10.29
N PRO A 576 9.24 11.06 11.02
CA PRO A 576 9.82 12.09 11.89
C PRO A 576 10.76 11.52 12.96
N MET A 577 10.40 10.38 13.58
CA MET A 577 11.26 9.71 14.56
C MET A 577 12.60 9.31 13.95
N LEU A 578 12.58 8.79 12.71
CA LEU A 578 13.80 8.46 12.00
C LEU A 578 14.61 9.71 11.62
N ILE A 579 13.97 10.84 11.31
CA ILE A 579 14.64 12.12 11.03
C ILE A 579 15.29 12.69 12.29
N ALA A 580 14.60 12.67 13.43
CA ALA A 580 15.13 13.04 14.74
C ALA A 580 16.37 12.19 15.10
N ALA A 581 16.35 10.91 14.72
CA ALA A 581 17.47 9.99 14.89
C ALA A 581 18.61 10.12 13.84
N GLY A 582 18.50 11.07 12.91
CA GLY A 582 19.56 11.37 11.93
C GLY A 582 19.29 10.92 10.49
N CYS A 583 18.07 10.52 10.13
CA CYS A 583 17.73 10.19 8.74
C CYS A 583 18.02 11.39 7.82
N THR A 584 18.65 11.09 6.68
CA THR A 584 19.03 12.09 5.67
C THR A 584 18.03 12.18 4.52
N GLY A 585 17.01 11.31 4.48
CA GLY A 585 16.07 11.23 3.36
C GLY A 585 16.69 10.68 2.08
N CYS A 586 17.67 9.77 2.18
CA CYS A 586 18.35 9.20 1.01
C CYS A 586 17.50 8.20 0.20
N MET A 587 16.36 7.74 0.74
CA MET A 587 15.40 6.81 0.11
C MET A 587 15.97 5.44 -0.30
N GLN A 588 17.15 5.07 0.22
CA GLN A 588 17.82 3.79 -0.07
C GLN A 588 17.45 2.65 0.91
N CYS A 589 16.33 2.78 1.63
CA CYS A 589 15.99 1.89 2.73
C CYS A 589 15.82 0.43 2.30
N SER A 590 15.32 0.20 1.08
CA SER A 590 15.13 -1.12 0.48
C SER A 590 16.45 -1.83 0.22
N SER A 591 17.47 -1.09 -0.22
CA SER A 591 18.79 -1.63 -0.58
C SER A 591 19.66 -2.09 0.60
N GLY A 592 19.30 -1.68 1.82
CA GLY A 592 20.11 -1.95 3.02
C GLY A 592 21.38 -1.10 3.15
N ASN A 593 21.59 -0.09 2.31
CA ASN A 593 22.80 0.75 2.32
C ASN A 593 22.64 2.07 3.08
N CYS A 594 21.86 2.08 4.17
CA CYS A 594 21.63 3.30 4.94
C CYS A 594 22.95 3.88 5.49
N PRO A 595 23.34 5.11 5.11
CA PRO A 595 24.66 5.64 5.45
C PRO A 595 24.84 5.93 6.95
N VAL A 596 23.73 6.08 7.68
CA VAL A 596 23.67 6.43 9.11
C VAL A 596 23.24 5.26 10.01
N GLY A 597 23.19 4.02 9.48
CA GLY A 597 22.91 2.83 10.30
C GLY A 597 21.45 2.58 10.68
N LEU A 598 20.50 3.39 10.21
CA LEU A 598 19.07 3.25 10.54
C LEU A 598 18.40 2.02 9.90
N THR A 599 18.43 1.92 8.56
CA THR A 599 17.65 0.93 7.80
C THR A 599 18.56 -0.08 7.08
N THR A 600 19.44 -0.73 7.83
CA THR A 600 20.48 -1.64 7.32
C THR A 600 20.72 -2.78 8.30
N GLN A 601 21.19 -3.92 7.79
CA GLN A 601 21.68 -5.03 8.60
C GLN A 601 23.18 -5.30 8.38
N THR A 602 23.86 -4.44 7.62
CA THR A 602 25.31 -4.53 7.41
C THR A 602 26.03 -4.09 8.69
N PRO A 603 26.83 -4.96 9.35
CA PRO A 603 27.36 -4.66 10.68
C PRO A 603 28.13 -3.32 10.77
N GLU A 604 28.87 -2.99 9.72
CA GLU A 604 29.73 -1.79 9.62
C GLU A 604 28.91 -0.51 9.48
N LEU A 605 27.70 -0.61 8.92
CA LEU A 605 26.75 0.50 8.87
C LEU A 605 25.94 0.58 10.15
N VAL A 606 25.53 -0.56 10.73
CA VAL A 606 24.80 -0.62 12.01
C VAL A 606 25.60 0.02 13.14
N LYS A 607 26.92 -0.21 13.21
CA LYS A 607 27.84 0.42 14.18
C LYS A 607 27.85 1.96 14.15
N ARG A 608 27.34 2.59 13.09
CA ARG A 608 27.26 4.07 12.98
C ARG A 608 26.10 4.66 13.78
N PHE A 609 25.15 3.82 14.20
CA PHE A 609 24.01 4.25 15.00
C PHE A 609 24.35 4.15 16.48
N ASP A 610 24.27 5.28 17.18
CA ASP A 610 24.50 5.37 18.63
C ASP A 610 23.13 5.35 19.33
N VAL A 611 22.86 4.29 20.07
CA VAL A 611 21.53 4.04 20.65
C VAL A 611 21.18 5.08 21.70
N GLU A 612 22.11 5.39 22.61
CA GLU A 612 21.86 6.31 23.72
C GLU A 612 21.58 7.71 23.20
N LYS A 613 22.51 8.24 22.41
CA LYS A 613 22.38 9.60 21.87
C LYS A 613 21.13 9.76 21.01
N GLN A 614 20.82 8.79 20.14
CA GLN A 614 19.69 8.92 19.23
C GLN A 614 18.36 8.69 19.94
N SER A 615 18.31 7.84 20.98
CA SER A 615 17.11 7.68 21.81
C SER A 615 16.76 8.98 22.56
N LEU A 616 17.77 9.69 23.07
CA LEU A 616 17.57 11.00 23.71
C LEU A 616 17.14 12.08 22.73
N ALA A 617 17.67 12.07 21.49
CA ALA A 617 17.23 12.99 20.44
C ALA A 617 15.78 12.72 20.01
N MET A 618 15.39 11.45 19.89
CA MET A 618 14.01 11.04 19.66
C MET A 618 13.08 11.49 20.80
N HIS A 619 13.49 11.28 22.06
CA HIS A 619 12.75 11.75 23.23
C HIS A 619 12.61 13.29 23.24
N ALA A 620 13.67 14.04 22.98
CA ALA A 620 13.60 15.50 22.89
C ALA A 620 12.63 15.98 21.79
N TYR A 621 12.59 15.28 20.64
CA TYR A 621 11.59 15.54 19.61
C TYR A 621 10.17 15.31 20.12
N LEU A 622 9.92 14.22 20.86
CA LEU A 622 8.62 13.90 21.45
C LEU A 622 8.21 14.92 22.54
N GLU A 623 9.15 15.42 23.34
CA GLU A 623 8.83 16.47 24.34
C GLU A 623 8.59 17.84 23.70
N SER A 624 9.29 18.16 22.60
CA SER A 624 8.96 19.35 21.79
C SER A 624 7.58 19.20 21.14
N PHE A 625 7.22 17.99 20.69
CA PHE A 625 5.89 17.68 20.18
C PHE A 625 4.80 17.90 21.23
N ARG A 626 5.02 17.38 22.45
CA ARG A 626 4.15 17.62 23.61
C ARG A 626 3.97 19.10 23.88
N TRP A 627 5.08 19.84 23.94
CA TRP A 627 5.07 21.28 24.19
C TRP A 627 4.21 22.03 23.17
N GLN A 628 4.29 21.65 21.89
CA GLN A 628 3.45 22.25 20.84
C GLN A 628 1.97 21.92 21.00
N LEU A 629 1.60 20.70 21.38
CA LEU A 629 0.21 20.34 21.70
C LEU A 629 -0.32 21.20 22.85
N GLU A 630 0.44 21.31 23.93
CA GLU A 630 0.08 22.13 25.10
C GLU A 630 -0.08 23.61 24.72
N ALA A 631 0.87 24.15 23.94
CA ALA A 631 0.86 25.53 23.50
C ALA A 631 -0.34 25.84 22.61
N VAL A 632 -0.65 24.99 21.62
CA VAL A 632 -1.79 25.17 20.73
C VAL A 632 -3.12 25.08 21.51
N THR A 633 -3.25 24.08 22.38
CA THR A 633 -4.48 23.87 23.18
C THR A 633 -4.73 25.05 24.11
N SER A 634 -3.68 25.50 24.82
CA SER A 634 -3.77 26.68 25.70
C SER A 634 -4.08 27.96 24.92
N ALA A 635 -3.48 28.14 23.75
CA ALA A 635 -3.68 29.32 22.91
C ALA A 635 -5.09 29.41 22.33
N LEU A 636 -5.79 28.28 22.19
CA LEU A 636 -7.21 28.24 21.82
C LEU A 636 -8.14 28.38 23.03
N GLY A 637 -7.60 28.41 24.25
CA GLY A 637 -8.34 28.64 25.49
C GLY A 637 -8.85 27.37 26.17
N TYR A 638 -8.36 26.19 25.77
CA TYR A 638 -8.78 24.90 26.31
C TYR A 638 -7.85 24.37 27.40
N SER A 639 -8.42 23.54 28.27
CA SER A 639 -7.72 22.89 29.39
C SER A 639 -7.51 21.39 29.18
N ASN A 640 -8.11 20.82 28.15
CA ASN A 640 -7.93 19.44 27.73
C ASN A 640 -7.84 19.39 26.19
N ILE A 641 -6.95 18.54 25.68
CA ILE A 641 -6.76 18.34 24.24
C ILE A 641 -8.02 17.85 23.51
N ASP A 642 -8.90 17.12 24.20
CA ASP A 642 -10.14 16.57 23.64
C ASP A 642 -11.19 17.67 23.37
N GLU A 643 -10.98 18.90 23.87
CA GLU A 643 -11.81 20.06 23.58
C GLU A 643 -11.52 20.67 22.20
N LEU A 644 -10.38 20.34 21.58
CA LEU A 644 -10.06 20.78 20.23
C LEU A 644 -11.12 20.28 19.25
N CYS A 645 -11.62 21.18 18.40
CA CYS A 645 -12.72 20.84 17.50
C CYS A 645 -12.57 21.48 16.13
N ARG A 646 -13.43 21.04 15.20
CA ARG A 646 -13.44 21.50 13.81
C ARG A 646 -13.67 23.00 13.70
N ASP A 647 -14.37 23.60 14.65
CA ASP A 647 -14.65 25.03 14.67
C ASP A 647 -13.40 25.88 14.93
N ASP A 648 -12.33 25.29 15.46
CA ASP A 648 -11.04 25.96 15.62
C ASP A 648 -10.29 26.11 14.29
N LEU A 649 -10.72 25.41 13.22
CA LEU A 649 -9.97 25.26 11.99
C LEU A 649 -10.58 25.98 10.78
N VAL A 650 -9.71 26.39 9.86
CA VAL A 650 -10.03 26.87 8.51
C VAL A 650 -9.08 26.27 7.48
N ALA A 651 -9.55 26.10 6.26
CA ALA A 651 -8.73 25.66 5.13
C ALA A 651 -8.05 26.84 4.44
N LEU A 652 -6.78 26.67 4.11
CA LEU A 652 -5.94 27.64 3.40
C LEU A 652 -5.94 27.45 1.88
N THR A 653 -6.34 26.27 1.40
CA THR A 653 -6.44 25.96 -0.03
C THR A 653 -7.86 25.50 -0.40
N PRO A 654 -8.30 25.71 -1.65
CA PRO A 654 -9.58 25.19 -2.13
C PRO A 654 -9.71 23.66 -1.96
N GLU A 655 -8.64 22.92 -2.24
CA GLU A 655 -8.59 21.46 -2.08
C GLU A 655 -8.79 21.06 -0.63
N ALA A 656 -8.10 21.70 0.31
CA ALA A 656 -8.28 21.40 1.73
C ALA A 656 -9.71 21.70 2.19
N ALA A 657 -10.31 22.80 1.72
CA ALA A 657 -11.69 23.15 2.04
C ALA A 657 -12.67 22.08 1.53
N ALA A 658 -12.54 21.66 0.27
CA ALA A 658 -13.40 20.64 -0.33
C ALA A 658 -13.27 19.27 0.36
N LEU A 659 -12.02 18.85 0.65
CA LEU A 659 -11.74 17.53 1.22
C LEU A 659 -12.12 17.43 2.71
N THR A 660 -11.98 18.52 3.46
CA THR A 660 -12.22 18.54 4.91
C THR A 660 -13.57 19.11 5.31
N ARG A 661 -14.24 19.82 4.39
CA ARG A 661 -15.47 20.58 4.65
C ARG A 661 -15.28 21.72 5.67
N LEU A 662 -14.05 22.19 5.83
CA LEU A 662 -13.74 23.39 6.61
C LEU A 662 -14.03 24.65 5.79
N PRO A 663 -14.36 25.79 6.43
CA PRO A 663 -14.46 27.07 5.75
C PRO A 663 -13.14 27.44 5.07
N TYR A 664 -13.21 27.91 3.82
CA TYR A 664 -12.04 28.42 3.08
C TYR A 664 -11.72 29.85 3.51
N ALA A 665 -10.51 30.08 4.02
CA ALA A 665 -10.04 31.38 4.53
C ALA A 665 -8.53 31.57 4.23
N PRO A 666 -8.15 31.81 2.96
CA PRO A 666 -6.75 31.93 2.53
C PRO A 666 -6.00 33.10 3.19
N GLU A 667 -6.69 34.13 3.67
CA GLU A 667 -6.12 35.28 4.37
C GLU A 667 -5.33 34.88 5.63
N TYR A 668 -5.66 33.74 6.25
CA TYR A 668 -4.90 33.17 7.36
C TYR A 668 -3.52 32.63 6.95
N GLY A 669 -3.32 32.36 5.67
CA GLY A 669 -2.03 32.01 5.06
C GLY A 669 -1.23 33.25 4.66
N GLU A 670 -1.87 34.23 4.01
CA GLU A 670 -1.23 35.46 3.52
C GLU A 670 -0.65 36.32 4.66
N LEU A 671 -1.35 36.40 5.79
CA LEU A 671 -0.86 37.06 7.02
C LEU A 671 0.42 36.40 7.56
N ARG A 672 0.67 35.13 7.27
CA ARG A 672 1.87 34.39 7.71
C ARG A 672 3.06 34.58 6.77
N GLU A 673 2.81 34.84 5.48
CA GLU A 673 3.86 35.16 4.50
C GLU A 673 4.36 36.62 4.63
N ALA A 674 3.44 37.57 4.86
CA ALA A 674 3.78 38.98 5.05
C ALA A 674 4.70 39.22 6.27
N ASN A 675 4.61 38.36 7.29
CA ASN A 675 5.38 38.45 8.53
C ASN A 675 6.77 37.79 8.47
N ALA A 676 7.12 37.14 7.34
CA ALA A 676 8.39 36.43 7.17
C ALA A 676 9.50 37.26 6.47
N VAL A 677 9.23 38.53 6.13
CA VAL A 677 10.19 39.38 5.43
C VAL A 677 11.23 39.97 6.40
N THR A 678 12.14 39.12 6.89
CA THR A 678 13.54 39.52 7.10
C THR A 678 14.34 39.04 5.90
N GLN A 679 14.88 39.99 5.12
CA GLN A 679 15.53 39.82 3.81
C GLN A 679 16.68 38.80 3.73
N THR A 680 17.10 38.20 4.86
CA THR A 680 18.25 37.30 4.94
C THR A 680 17.93 35.83 4.60
N GLU A 681 16.71 35.34 4.85
CA GLU A 681 16.35 33.92 4.58
C GLU A 681 15.92 33.67 3.13
N SER A 682 15.25 34.64 2.50
CA SER A 682 14.86 34.58 1.08
C SER A 682 16.09 34.49 0.16
N GLN A 683 17.22 35.08 0.57
CA GLN A 683 18.50 35.02 -0.15
C GLN A 683 19.28 33.72 0.10
N GLU A 684 19.03 32.98 1.18
CA GLU A 684 19.60 31.64 1.38
C GLU A 684 18.76 30.55 0.70
N ILE A 685 17.45 30.71 0.63
CA ILE A 685 16.55 29.80 -0.09
C ILE A 685 16.73 29.96 -1.61
N SER A 686 17.04 31.17 -2.12
CA SER A 686 17.32 31.39 -3.55
C SER A 686 18.71 30.93 -3.99
N LYS A 687 19.62 30.59 -3.06
CA LYS A 687 20.90 29.95 -3.40
C LYS A 687 20.69 28.48 -3.77
N LYS A 688 20.54 28.19 -5.07
CA LYS A 688 20.98 26.97 -5.81
C LYS A 688 20.81 25.56 -5.16
N HIS A 689 20.00 25.38 -4.14
CA HIS A 689 19.91 24.11 -3.41
C HIS A 689 18.60 23.38 -3.73
N LYS A 690 18.54 22.70 -4.89
CA LYS A 690 17.43 21.80 -5.31
C LYS A 690 16.89 20.98 -4.13
N GLU A 691 15.58 21.02 -3.88
CA GLU A 691 14.92 20.20 -2.86
C GLU A 691 15.17 18.70 -3.13
N THR A 692 15.29 17.88 -2.07
CA THR A 692 15.62 16.46 -2.23
C THR A 692 14.77 15.56 -1.34
N GLY A 693 14.27 14.43 -1.85
CA GLY A 693 13.57 13.44 -1.03
C GLY A 693 12.06 13.41 -1.26
N SER A 694 11.24 13.87 -0.30
CA SER A 694 9.76 13.84 -0.34
C SER A 694 9.17 15.24 -0.28
N ALA A 695 8.08 15.50 -1.00
CA ALA A 695 7.31 16.74 -0.90
C ALA A 695 6.57 16.92 0.44
N THR A 696 6.40 15.84 1.21
CA THR A 696 5.87 15.93 2.58
C THR A 696 6.98 16.33 3.55
N PHE A 697 8.11 15.62 3.52
CA PHE A 697 9.27 15.88 4.39
C PHE A 697 10.35 16.72 3.68
N THR A 698 10.02 17.98 3.42
CA THR A 698 10.91 18.96 2.77
C THR A 698 12.20 19.22 3.59
N LYS A 699 13.19 19.91 3.02
CA LYS A 699 14.37 20.38 3.76
C LYS A 699 13.99 21.20 5.00
N LEU A 700 13.01 22.10 4.87
CA LEU A 700 12.50 22.89 5.98
C LEU A 700 11.89 22.00 7.06
N SER A 701 11.01 21.07 6.67
CA SER A 701 10.39 20.11 7.58
C SER A 701 11.41 19.30 8.35
N ARG A 702 12.43 18.78 7.66
CA ARG A 702 13.54 18.03 8.28
C ARG A 702 14.42 18.90 9.17
N ARG A 703 14.56 20.20 8.87
CA ARG A 703 15.25 21.16 9.75
C ARG A 703 14.46 21.34 11.04
N ILE A 704 13.17 21.63 10.96
CA ILE A 704 12.27 21.78 12.12
C ILE A 704 12.34 20.54 13.02
N ILE A 705 12.19 19.33 12.46
CA ILE A 705 12.27 18.08 13.25
C ILE A 705 13.64 17.92 13.93
N ARG A 706 14.73 18.32 13.27
CA ARG A 706 16.08 18.26 13.87
C ARG A 706 16.25 19.30 14.97
N ASP A 707 15.65 20.47 14.84
CA ASP A 707 15.69 21.50 15.86
C ASP A 707 14.86 21.08 17.09
N MET A 708 13.69 20.47 16.87
CA MET A 708 12.91 19.80 17.93
C MET A 708 13.75 18.74 18.66
N SER A 709 14.48 17.89 17.92
CA SER A 709 15.32 16.82 18.52
C SER A 709 16.54 17.29 19.33
N LYS A 710 16.86 18.58 19.26
CA LYS A 710 18.03 19.18 19.92
C LYS A 710 17.67 20.20 20.98
N THR A 711 16.38 20.52 21.12
CA THR A 711 15.91 21.59 21.99
C THR A 711 15.25 21.00 23.22
N SER A 712 15.69 21.42 24.41
CA SER A 712 15.05 21.04 25.67
C SER A 712 13.62 21.59 25.72
N ALA A 713 12.67 20.84 26.26
CA ALA A 713 11.32 21.33 26.51
C ALA A 713 11.29 22.50 27.52
N LEU A 714 12.35 22.68 28.31
CA LEU A 714 12.49 23.80 29.26
C LEU A 714 12.97 25.11 28.59
N ASP A 715 13.47 25.04 27.35
CA ASP A 715 13.93 26.21 26.58
C ASP A 715 12.75 26.83 25.82
N SER A 716 11.86 27.50 26.55
CA SER A 716 10.60 28.02 26.00
C SER A 716 10.79 29.00 24.84
N GLU A 717 11.89 29.77 24.81
CA GLU A 717 12.18 30.70 23.72
C GLU A 717 12.46 29.96 22.41
N LYS A 718 13.30 28.93 22.44
CA LYS A 718 13.54 28.11 21.24
C LYS A 718 12.33 27.27 20.86
N GLN A 719 11.58 26.74 21.84
CA GLN A 719 10.34 26.01 21.54
C GLN A 719 9.32 26.91 20.83
N GLN A 720 9.20 28.17 21.25
CA GLN A 720 8.37 29.17 20.58
C GLN A 720 8.83 29.40 19.13
N GLN A 721 10.13 29.60 18.88
CA GLN A 721 10.66 29.79 17.53
C GLN A 721 10.35 28.58 16.63
N ILE A 722 10.51 27.36 17.16
CA ILE A 722 10.17 26.12 16.45
C ILE A 722 8.67 26.05 16.15
N LEU A 723 7.81 26.38 17.13
CA LEU A 723 6.36 26.42 16.94
C LEU A 723 5.96 27.45 15.88
N GLU A 724 6.54 28.64 15.90
CA GLU A 724 6.30 29.68 14.88
C GLU A 724 6.68 29.18 13.48
N MET A 725 7.81 28.47 13.35
CA MET A 725 8.19 27.84 12.09
C MET A 725 7.22 26.73 11.67
N ALA A 726 6.74 25.91 12.61
CA ALA A 726 5.78 24.83 12.34
C ALA A 726 4.37 25.35 12.00
N LEU A 727 3.99 26.54 12.49
CA LEU A 727 2.73 27.21 12.15
C LEU A 727 2.77 27.87 10.77
N LYS A 728 3.95 28.05 10.16
CA LYS A 728 4.02 28.58 8.78
C LYS A 728 3.33 27.60 7.82
N GLY A 729 2.42 28.14 7.02
CA GLY A 729 1.81 27.39 5.92
C GLY A 729 2.85 27.02 4.86
N ARG A 730 2.43 26.21 3.90
CA ARG A 730 3.22 25.94 2.68
C ARG A 730 2.55 26.63 1.48
N PRO A 731 3.29 26.91 0.40
CA PRO A 731 2.70 27.33 -0.85
C PRO A 731 1.64 26.34 -1.33
N ASN A 732 0.53 26.84 -1.89
CA ASN A 732 -0.55 26.00 -2.40
C ASN A 732 0.00 25.09 -3.54
N PRO A 733 0.02 23.75 -3.37
CA PRO A 733 0.49 22.84 -4.41
C PRO A 733 -0.47 22.68 -5.59
N PHE A 734 -1.71 23.17 -5.45
CA PHE A 734 -2.76 23.09 -6.46
C PHE A 734 -3.35 24.50 -6.76
N PRO A 735 -2.55 25.43 -7.31
CA PRO A 735 -3.07 26.75 -7.67
C PRO A 735 -4.11 26.64 -8.78
N GLY A 736 -5.11 27.52 -8.84
CA GLY A 736 -6.17 27.45 -9.85
C GLY A 736 -5.71 27.57 -11.31
N SER A 737 -4.49 28.08 -11.54
CA SER A 737 -3.85 28.13 -12.86
C SER A 737 -3.21 26.79 -13.29
N ARG A 738 -3.12 25.81 -12.38
CA ARG A 738 -2.54 24.49 -12.65
C ARG A 738 -3.51 23.67 -13.52
N PRO A 739 -3.07 23.15 -14.67
CA PRO A 739 -3.92 22.32 -15.51
C PRO A 739 -4.24 20.99 -14.81
N ALA A 740 -5.31 20.32 -15.27
CA ALA A 740 -5.62 18.96 -14.88
C ALA A 740 -4.44 18.03 -15.21
N HIS A 741 -4.16 17.07 -14.32
CA HIS A 741 -2.96 16.24 -14.44
C HIS A 741 -3.22 14.82 -13.90
N LEU A 742 -2.79 13.79 -14.63
CA LEU A 742 -3.01 12.38 -14.24
C LEU A 742 -2.37 12.02 -12.88
N ASP A 743 -1.32 12.73 -12.45
CA ASP A 743 -0.72 12.56 -11.11
C ASP A 743 -1.65 12.90 -9.94
N ASP A 744 -2.76 13.58 -10.20
CA ASP A 744 -3.78 13.87 -9.18
C ASP A 744 -4.79 12.73 -9.03
N VAL A 745 -4.77 11.76 -9.94
CA VAL A 745 -5.64 10.59 -9.89
C VAL A 745 -4.95 9.48 -9.10
N VAL A 746 -5.67 8.96 -8.10
CA VAL A 746 -5.25 7.84 -7.26
C VAL A 746 -6.22 6.68 -7.37
N PHE A 747 -5.74 5.47 -7.08
CA PHE A 747 -6.53 4.25 -6.99
C PHE A 747 -6.96 3.98 -5.54
N LEU A 748 -8.17 3.47 -5.37
CA LEU A 748 -8.66 2.94 -4.10
C LEU A 748 -8.30 1.45 -4.02
N SER A 749 -7.50 1.09 -3.01
CA SER A 749 -7.13 -0.30 -2.77
C SER A 749 -8.30 -1.13 -2.26
N ALA A 750 -8.30 -2.42 -2.61
CA ALA A 750 -9.03 -3.45 -1.87
C ALA A 750 -8.43 -3.62 -0.47
N ALA A 751 -9.30 -3.84 0.51
CA ALA A 751 -8.94 -4.09 1.91
C ALA A 751 -9.97 -5.05 2.54
N LEU A 752 -10.96 -4.54 3.28
CA LEU A 752 -12.00 -5.36 3.93
C LEU A 752 -13.27 -5.47 3.08
N THR A 753 -13.64 -4.38 2.40
CA THR A 753 -14.86 -4.26 1.59
C THR A 753 -14.79 -4.98 0.24
N ARG A 754 -13.60 -5.34 -0.20
CA ARG A 754 -13.36 -6.08 -1.45
C ARG A 754 -12.27 -7.10 -1.21
N LEU A 755 -12.43 -8.27 -1.81
CA LEU A 755 -11.44 -9.35 -1.73
C LEU A 755 -10.11 -8.88 -2.36
N VAL A 756 -9.04 -9.00 -1.57
CA VAL A 756 -7.70 -8.66 -2.00
C VAL A 756 -7.13 -9.81 -2.86
N ILE A 757 -6.73 -9.48 -4.08
CA ILE A 757 -6.01 -10.37 -5.00
C ILE A 757 -4.52 -10.23 -4.67
N ASP A 758 -3.80 -11.33 -4.41
CA ASP A 758 -2.38 -11.23 -4.01
C ASP A 758 -1.50 -10.74 -5.17
N PRO A 759 -0.96 -9.50 -5.13
CA PRO A 759 -0.37 -8.92 -6.32
C PRO A 759 0.97 -9.50 -6.73
N TYR A 760 1.56 -10.39 -5.91
CA TYR A 760 2.83 -11.04 -6.19
C TYR A 760 2.66 -12.45 -6.76
N ARG A 761 1.47 -13.04 -6.65
CA ARG A 761 1.28 -14.49 -6.83
C ARG A 761 0.05 -14.86 -7.64
N GLU A 762 -0.94 -13.98 -7.70
CA GLU A 762 -2.13 -14.20 -8.50
C GLU A 762 -1.98 -13.49 -9.85
N ASP A 763 -2.35 -14.20 -10.91
CA ASP A 763 -2.28 -13.68 -12.27
C ASP A 763 -3.26 -12.53 -12.45
N CYS A 764 -2.86 -11.55 -13.26
CA CYS A 764 -3.76 -10.52 -13.77
C CYS A 764 -3.61 -10.45 -15.28
N SER A 765 -4.69 -10.70 -16.01
CA SER A 765 -4.68 -10.61 -17.47
C SER A 765 -4.45 -9.17 -17.92
N THR A 766 -3.56 -9.02 -18.90
CA THR A 766 -3.32 -7.77 -19.64
C THR A 766 -3.78 -7.84 -21.09
N GLN A 767 -4.33 -9.00 -21.49
CA GLN A 767 -4.78 -9.23 -22.85
C GLN A 767 -5.87 -8.23 -23.21
N THR A 768 -5.71 -7.62 -24.36
CA THR A 768 -6.52 -6.48 -24.78
C THR A 768 -7.09 -6.76 -26.15
N ARG A 769 -8.42 -6.74 -26.25
CA ARG A 769 -9.15 -6.91 -27.51
C ARG A 769 -9.66 -5.56 -27.98
N ILE A 770 -9.41 -5.24 -29.24
CA ILE A 770 -9.93 -4.05 -29.93
C ILE A 770 -10.99 -4.53 -30.93
N ALA A 771 -12.24 -4.15 -30.70
CA ALA A 771 -13.38 -4.51 -31.54
C ALA A 771 -14.53 -3.53 -31.34
N ARG A 772 -15.44 -3.48 -32.31
CA ARG A 772 -16.74 -2.81 -32.18
C ARG A 772 -17.71 -3.72 -31.42
N SER A 773 -18.48 -3.16 -30.48
CA SER A 773 -19.34 -3.94 -29.57
C SER A 773 -18.51 -4.90 -28.73
N ILE A 774 -18.24 -4.56 -27.47
CA ILE A 774 -17.67 -5.53 -26.52
C ILE A 774 -18.77 -6.56 -26.26
N ASP A 775 -18.82 -7.61 -27.06
CA ASP A 775 -19.82 -8.68 -26.93
C ASP A 775 -19.82 -9.21 -25.48
N ILE A 776 -20.91 -8.99 -24.74
CA ILE A 776 -21.18 -9.71 -23.49
C ILE A 776 -21.67 -11.12 -23.89
N GLY A 777 -20.75 -12.05 -24.18
CA GLY A 777 -21.08 -13.43 -24.58
C GLY A 777 -20.01 -14.13 -25.42
N PRO A 778 -20.24 -15.38 -25.88
CA PRO A 778 -19.32 -16.06 -26.79
C PRO A 778 -19.19 -15.28 -28.11
N VAL A 779 -17.94 -15.06 -28.51
CA VAL A 779 -17.47 -14.28 -29.67
C VAL A 779 -18.41 -14.38 -30.88
N ASN A 780 -18.97 -13.24 -31.33
CA ASN A 780 -19.52 -13.17 -32.67
C ASN A 780 -18.35 -13.10 -33.68
N MET A 781 -17.92 -14.26 -34.17
CA MET A 781 -16.79 -14.44 -35.09
C MET A 781 -16.90 -13.67 -36.42
N ASN A 782 -18.00 -12.95 -36.64
CA ASN A 782 -18.27 -12.19 -37.85
C ASN A 782 -17.82 -10.71 -37.80
N ASN A 783 -17.52 -10.15 -36.61
CA ASN A 783 -17.06 -8.77 -36.49
C ASN A 783 -15.52 -8.67 -36.54
N PRO A 784 -14.95 -7.64 -37.20
CA PRO A 784 -13.51 -7.40 -37.23
C PRO A 784 -12.99 -7.11 -35.81
N SER A 785 -11.85 -7.70 -35.47
CA SER A 785 -11.23 -7.54 -34.15
C SER A 785 -9.73 -7.77 -34.21
N VAL A 786 -9.00 -7.10 -33.32
CA VAL A 786 -7.57 -7.28 -33.11
C VAL A 786 -7.33 -7.69 -31.66
N GLN A 787 -6.50 -8.71 -31.46
CA GLN A 787 -6.09 -9.17 -30.14
C GLN A 787 -4.64 -8.76 -29.88
N MET A 788 -4.40 -8.06 -28.78
CA MET A 788 -3.09 -7.69 -28.27
C MET A 788 -2.84 -8.42 -26.94
N GLU A 789 -1.57 -8.69 -26.63
CA GLU A 789 -1.18 -9.25 -25.32
C GLU A 789 -1.10 -8.16 -24.25
N GLN A 790 -0.94 -6.90 -24.67
CA GLN A 790 -0.77 -5.73 -23.81
C GLN A 790 -1.60 -4.55 -24.30
N PRO A 791 -2.04 -3.63 -23.42
CA PRO A 791 -2.90 -2.49 -23.78
C PRO A 791 -2.13 -1.32 -24.45
N PHE A 792 -0.94 -1.56 -25.01
CA PHE A 792 -0.07 -0.52 -25.55
C PHE A 792 -0.06 -0.50 -27.07
N ILE A 793 -0.26 0.69 -27.63
CA ILE A 793 -0.05 0.99 -29.05
C ILE A 793 1.02 2.08 -29.12
N PHE A 794 2.08 1.89 -29.90
CA PHE A 794 3.17 2.87 -29.99
C PHE A 794 2.99 3.81 -31.19
N THR A 795 3.41 5.07 -31.09
CA THR A 795 3.24 6.05 -32.18
C THR A 795 4.37 7.10 -32.20
N GLY A 796 4.44 7.90 -33.26
CA GLY A 796 5.41 8.99 -33.41
C GLY A 796 6.78 8.59 -33.98
N PHE A 797 6.93 7.37 -34.49
CA PHE A 797 8.22 6.84 -34.98
C PHE A 797 8.36 6.82 -36.51
N ASP A 798 7.41 7.37 -37.26
CA ASP A 798 7.43 7.32 -38.74
C ASP A 798 8.71 7.91 -39.34
N ASP A 799 9.22 8.99 -38.72
CA ASP A 799 10.44 9.70 -39.11
C ASP A 799 11.65 9.40 -38.19
N ALA A 800 11.54 8.40 -37.29
CA ALA A 800 12.66 8.00 -36.44
C ALA A 800 13.77 7.32 -37.26
N PRO A 801 15.03 7.30 -36.77
CA PRO A 801 16.12 6.60 -37.44
C PRO A 801 15.80 5.12 -37.69
N GLU A 802 16.30 4.55 -38.79
CA GLU A 802 15.90 3.21 -39.23
C GLU A 802 16.26 2.11 -38.21
N VAL A 803 17.38 2.27 -37.51
CA VAL A 803 17.78 1.34 -36.43
C VAL A 803 16.79 1.36 -35.25
N VAL A 804 16.18 2.51 -34.96
CA VAL A 804 15.16 2.67 -33.90
C VAL A 804 13.85 2.03 -34.35
N LYS A 805 13.44 2.27 -35.60
CA LYS A 805 12.22 1.68 -36.18
C LYS A 805 12.30 0.15 -36.23
N ASN A 806 13.42 -0.42 -36.66
CA ASN A 806 13.64 -1.87 -36.68
C ASN A 806 13.58 -2.48 -35.27
N ALA A 807 14.28 -1.87 -34.31
CA ALA A 807 14.28 -2.32 -32.92
C ALA A 807 12.87 -2.27 -32.29
N LEU A 808 12.13 -1.18 -32.52
CA LEU A 808 10.76 -1.04 -32.02
C LEU A 808 9.83 -2.06 -32.68
N GLY A 809 9.92 -2.23 -34.01
CA GLY A 809 9.13 -3.21 -34.76
C GLY A 809 9.33 -4.64 -34.27
N ALA A 810 10.57 -5.03 -33.96
CA ALA A 810 10.87 -6.32 -33.35
C ALA A 810 10.33 -6.42 -31.91
N ALA A 811 10.41 -5.35 -31.11
CA ALA A 811 9.96 -5.35 -29.71
C ALA A 811 8.43 -5.45 -29.59
N ILE A 812 7.67 -4.74 -30.43
CA ILE A 812 6.20 -4.81 -30.45
C ILE A 812 5.69 -6.17 -30.91
N GLU A 813 6.37 -6.79 -31.89
CA GLU A 813 6.08 -8.17 -32.33
C GLU A 813 6.32 -9.15 -31.17
N ALA A 814 7.46 -9.02 -30.48
CA ALA A 814 7.81 -9.91 -29.36
C ALA A 814 6.87 -9.76 -28.15
N CYS A 815 6.31 -8.58 -27.94
CA CYS A 815 5.44 -8.29 -26.78
C CYS A 815 3.94 -8.32 -27.11
N GLY A 816 3.54 -8.54 -28.37
CA GLY A 816 2.13 -8.52 -28.80
C GLY A 816 1.46 -7.15 -28.62
N CYS A 817 2.16 -6.06 -28.96
CA CYS A 817 1.67 -4.68 -28.91
C CYS A 817 1.36 -4.15 -30.33
N GLY A 818 0.64 -3.02 -30.41
CA GLY A 818 0.34 -2.35 -31.68
C GLY A 818 1.30 -1.21 -32.03
N TYR A 819 1.32 -0.82 -33.31
CA TYR A 819 1.92 0.43 -33.79
C TYR A 819 0.90 1.26 -34.58
N ALA A 820 0.77 2.54 -34.24
CA ALA A 820 -0.02 3.52 -34.95
C ALA A 820 0.89 4.53 -35.66
N GLY A 821 0.92 4.47 -36.98
CA GLY A 821 1.76 5.33 -37.82
C GLY A 821 1.32 5.30 -39.27
N ARG A 822 1.87 6.19 -40.07
CA ARG A 822 1.55 6.34 -41.49
C ARG A 822 2.09 5.20 -42.34
N ARG A 823 3.16 4.55 -41.87
CA ARG A 823 3.82 3.39 -42.51
C ARG A 823 4.02 2.28 -41.47
N PRO A 824 4.07 1.00 -41.87
CA PRO A 824 4.39 -0.06 -40.93
C PRO A 824 5.88 0.01 -40.55
N LEU A 825 6.23 -0.45 -39.35
CA LEU A 825 7.62 -0.66 -38.97
C LEU A 825 8.17 -1.96 -39.60
N ALA A 826 9.47 -2.04 -39.85
CA ALA A 826 10.06 -3.31 -40.24
C ALA A 826 10.07 -4.26 -39.03
N SER A 827 9.61 -5.51 -39.21
CA SER A 827 9.70 -6.55 -38.19
C SER A 827 9.98 -7.93 -38.81
N PRO A 828 10.49 -8.91 -38.05
CA PRO A 828 10.86 -10.23 -38.57
C PRO A 828 9.71 -11.03 -39.20
N LYS A 829 8.48 -10.90 -38.70
CA LYS A 829 7.29 -11.57 -39.26
C LYS A 829 6.26 -10.55 -39.72
N SER A 830 5.59 -9.93 -38.76
CA SER A 830 4.54 -8.92 -38.93
C SER A 830 4.08 -8.49 -37.54
N HIS A 831 3.76 -7.22 -37.37
CA HIS A 831 3.19 -6.66 -36.15
C HIS A 831 1.83 -6.04 -36.44
N ILE A 832 1.07 -5.76 -35.38
CA ILE A 832 -0.26 -5.15 -35.49
C ILE A 832 -0.09 -3.68 -35.89
N TRP A 833 -0.62 -3.28 -37.05
CA TRP A 833 -0.45 -1.94 -37.60
C TRP A 833 -1.78 -1.19 -37.77
N PHE A 834 -1.88 -0.05 -37.09
CA PHE A 834 -2.94 0.93 -37.21
C PHE A 834 -2.47 2.06 -38.14
N GLN A 835 -2.92 2.06 -39.40
CA GLN A 835 -2.50 3.07 -40.36
C GLN A 835 -3.17 4.42 -40.05
N LEU A 836 -2.36 5.44 -39.76
CA LEU A 836 -2.82 6.82 -39.63
C LEU A 836 -2.98 7.46 -41.01
N LEU A 837 -4.20 7.87 -41.34
CA LEU A 837 -4.57 8.51 -42.62
C LEU A 837 -4.92 9.98 -42.40
N VAL A 838 -4.38 10.86 -43.25
CA VAL A 838 -4.85 12.24 -43.43
C VAL A 838 -5.50 12.38 -44.81
N ALA A 839 -5.94 13.59 -45.16
CA ALA A 839 -6.45 13.86 -46.50
C ALA A 839 -5.42 13.43 -47.56
N ASP A 840 -5.91 12.81 -48.64
CA ASP A 840 -5.13 12.34 -49.80
C ASP A 840 -4.26 11.09 -49.60
N ASP A 841 -4.29 10.45 -48.42
CA ASP A 841 -3.62 9.17 -48.23
C ASP A 841 -4.34 7.99 -48.85
N THR A 842 -3.54 7.00 -49.26
CA THR A 842 -4.05 5.71 -49.74
C THR A 842 -4.13 4.68 -48.60
N PRO A 843 -5.33 4.14 -48.32
CA PRO A 843 -5.49 3.03 -47.37
C PRO A 843 -4.71 1.79 -47.83
N SER A 844 -4.07 1.11 -46.88
CA SER A 844 -3.27 -0.09 -47.13
C SER A 844 -4.06 -1.36 -46.76
N PRO A 845 -4.08 -2.39 -47.62
CA PRO A 845 -4.70 -3.68 -47.28
C PRO A 845 -3.86 -4.49 -46.28
N LEU A 846 -2.64 -4.04 -45.95
CA LEU A 846 -1.77 -4.68 -44.95
C LEU A 846 -2.01 -4.17 -43.52
N ALA A 847 -2.75 -3.07 -43.36
CA ALA A 847 -3.03 -2.51 -42.04
C ALA A 847 -4.15 -3.30 -41.35
N ASP A 848 -4.00 -3.60 -40.07
CA ASP A 848 -5.05 -4.22 -39.26
C ASP A 848 -6.17 -3.23 -38.93
N ALA A 849 -5.87 -1.93 -38.92
CA ALA A 849 -6.84 -0.86 -38.73
C ALA A 849 -6.52 0.35 -39.63
N LEU A 850 -7.56 0.98 -40.19
CA LEU A 850 -7.46 2.26 -40.90
C LEU A 850 -8.00 3.36 -39.99
N ILE A 851 -7.15 4.30 -39.58
CA ILE A 851 -7.51 5.37 -38.65
C ILE A 851 -7.47 6.72 -39.38
N TYR A 852 -8.63 7.36 -39.55
CA TYR A 852 -8.66 8.73 -40.02
C TYR A 852 -8.24 9.70 -38.91
N ALA A 853 -7.15 10.43 -39.13
CA ALA A 853 -6.54 11.33 -38.16
C ALA A 853 -6.47 12.79 -38.67
N GLY A 854 -7.35 13.16 -39.61
CA GLY A 854 -7.47 14.53 -40.10
C GLY A 854 -8.01 15.50 -39.05
N LYS A 855 -7.62 16.78 -39.16
CA LYS A 855 -8.07 17.86 -38.24
C LYS A 855 -9.57 18.17 -38.38
N GLU A 856 -10.15 17.90 -39.55
CA GLU A 856 -11.57 18.07 -39.83
C GLU A 856 -12.08 16.88 -40.65
N LEU A 857 -13.39 16.63 -40.60
CA LEU A 857 -14.02 15.69 -41.53
C LEU A 857 -14.30 16.38 -42.86
N PRO A 858 -13.78 15.86 -43.99
CA PRO A 858 -14.14 16.34 -45.32
C PRO A 858 -15.64 16.14 -45.60
N ASP A 859 -16.19 16.99 -46.48
CA ASP A 859 -17.55 16.81 -46.97
C ASP A 859 -17.69 15.47 -47.71
N ASN A 860 -18.72 14.69 -47.35
CA ASN A 860 -18.95 13.33 -47.87
C ASN A 860 -17.79 12.34 -47.65
N PHE A 861 -17.02 12.52 -46.56
CA PHE A 861 -16.00 11.55 -46.18
C PHE A 861 -16.60 10.14 -46.03
N GLN A 862 -15.90 9.11 -46.52
CA GLN A 862 -16.25 7.72 -46.28
C GLN A 862 -14.96 6.91 -46.25
N LEU A 863 -14.80 6.07 -45.22
CA LEU A 863 -13.67 5.16 -45.09
C LEU A 863 -14.19 3.73 -45.16
N ASN A 864 -13.69 2.94 -46.11
CA ASN A 864 -14.15 1.58 -46.35
C ASN A 864 -13.04 0.58 -46.04
N ARG A 865 -13.42 -0.56 -45.49
CA ARG A 865 -12.50 -1.69 -45.24
C ARG A 865 -12.02 -2.25 -46.57
N LEU A 866 -10.75 -2.61 -46.65
CA LEU A 866 -10.18 -3.33 -47.80
C LEU A 866 -10.26 -4.85 -47.62
N HIS A 867 -10.44 -5.34 -46.40
CA HIS A 867 -10.74 -6.74 -46.08
C HIS A 867 -11.65 -6.87 -44.86
N LYS A 868 -12.33 -8.02 -44.73
CA LYS A 868 -13.36 -8.25 -43.69
C LYS A 868 -12.89 -8.06 -42.24
N ASN A 869 -11.61 -8.30 -41.98
CA ASN A 869 -11.02 -8.24 -40.63
C ASN A 869 -10.35 -6.88 -40.31
N GLN A 870 -10.36 -5.92 -41.24
CA GLN A 870 -9.68 -4.64 -41.07
C GLN A 870 -10.53 -3.68 -40.26
N LEU A 871 -10.08 -3.18 -39.11
CA LEU A 871 -10.81 -2.21 -38.29
C LEU A 871 -10.87 -0.82 -38.95
N LEU A 872 -11.94 -0.07 -38.69
CA LEU A 872 -12.10 1.33 -39.06
C LEU A 872 -12.06 2.19 -37.80
N GLY A 873 -11.24 3.23 -37.80
CA GLY A 873 -11.15 4.16 -36.69
C GLY A 873 -11.06 5.61 -37.13
N ILE A 874 -11.32 6.50 -36.18
CA ILE A 874 -11.23 7.94 -36.37
C ILE A 874 -10.71 8.60 -35.10
N SER A 875 -9.91 9.65 -35.23
CA SER A 875 -9.42 10.45 -34.11
C SER A 875 -10.30 11.67 -33.86
N ALA A 876 -10.53 12.00 -32.59
CA ALA A 876 -11.22 13.21 -32.17
C ALA A 876 -10.54 13.85 -30.97
N ASN A 877 -10.49 15.20 -30.98
CA ASN A 877 -10.10 16.01 -29.83
C ASN A 877 -11.32 16.74 -29.26
N GLY A 878 -11.15 17.48 -28.16
CA GLY A 878 -12.27 18.14 -27.47
C GLY A 878 -13.12 19.05 -28.37
N LYS A 879 -12.51 19.68 -29.38
CA LYS A 879 -13.23 20.56 -30.33
C LYS A 879 -14.03 19.77 -31.35
N THR A 880 -13.49 18.65 -31.84
CA THR A 880 -14.10 17.89 -32.95
C THR A 880 -15.04 16.79 -32.45
N LEU A 881 -14.83 16.28 -31.23
CA LEU A 881 -15.59 15.18 -30.62
C LEU A 881 -17.13 15.30 -30.76
N PRO A 882 -17.78 16.46 -30.55
CA PRO A 882 -19.24 16.58 -30.70
C PRO A 882 -19.76 16.23 -32.10
N ARG A 883 -18.94 16.40 -33.14
CA ARG A 883 -19.27 16.06 -34.53
C ARG A 883 -18.76 14.67 -34.92
N ILE A 884 -17.55 14.31 -34.49
CA ILE A 884 -16.90 13.06 -34.91
C ILE A 884 -17.58 11.84 -34.29
N LEU A 885 -17.91 11.88 -33.01
CA LEU A 885 -18.44 10.70 -32.32
C LEU A 885 -19.78 10.24 -32.91
N PRO A 886 -20.81 11.09 -33.10
CA PRO A 886 -22.05 10.66 -33.74
C PRO A 886 -21.82 10.12 -35.15
N TYR A 887 -20.98 10.80 -35.95
CA TYR A 887 -20.62 10.36 -37.29
C TYR A 887 -19.95 8.97 -37.28
N ALA A 888 -19.03 8.73 -36.33
CA ALA A 888 -18.33 7.46 -36.18
C ALA A 888 -19.31 6.31 -35.90
N LEU A 889 -20.28 6.54 -35.01
CA LEU A 889 -21.31 5.56 -34.66
C LEU A 889 -22.25 5.27 -35.85
N GLU A 890 -22.76 6.32 -36.51
CA GLU A 890 -23.67 6.21 -37.67
C GLU A 890 -23.03 5.48 -38.85
N ASN A 891 -21.73 5.69 -39.07
CA ASN A 891 -20.98 5.07 -40.17
C ASN A 891 -20.24 3.79 -39.76
N GLY A 892 -20.48 3.32 -38.53
CA GLY A 892 -20.01 2.03 -38.06
C GLY A 892 -18.50 1.86 -37.92
N PHE A 893 -17.82 2.93 -37.48
CA PHE A 893 -16.44 2.86 -37.03
C PHE A 893 -16.31 2.00 -35.78
N ASP A 894 -15.20 1.27 -35.68
CA ASP A 894 -14.93 0.39 -34.55
C ASP A 894 -14.12 1.08 -33.45
N ILE A 895 -13.30 2.07 -33.82
CA ILE A 895 -12.36 2.74 -32.91
C ILE A 895 -12.59 4.25 -32.93
N LEU A 896 -12.61 4.84 -31.74
CA LEU A 896 -12.45 6.28 -31.55
C LEU A 896 -11.16 6.53 -30.76
N ILE A 897 -10.19 7.20 -31.40
CA ILE A 897 -9.02 7.71 -30.69
C ILE A 897 -9.39 9.03 -30.04
N LEU A 898 -9.27 9.07 -28.70
CA LEU A 898 -9.46 10.24 -27.88
C LEU A 898 -8.12 10.98 -27.79
N ASP A 899 -7.94 11.94 -28.67
CA ASP A 899 -6.72 12.74 -28.79
C ASP A 899 -6.79 13.93 -27.84
N THR A 900 -6.03 13.83 -26.74
CA THR A 900 -5.92 14.91 -25.74
C THR A 900 -4.87 15.96 -26.14
N THR A 901 -4.24 15.82 -27.32
CA THR A 901 -3.18 16.68 -27.84
C THR A 901 -3.68 17.62 -28.95
N ALA A 902 -2.76 18.29 -29.64
CA ALA A 902 -3.06 19.10 -30.82
C ALA A 902 -3.26 18.28 -32.12
N GLY A 903 -2.95 16.98 -32.12
CA GLY A 903 -3.12 16.08 -33.27
C GLY A 903 -2.09 14.96 -33.35
N ILE A 904 -2.55 13.71 -33.31
CA ILE A 904 -1.76 12.46 -33.35
C ILE A 904 -0.79 12.30 -34.53
N VAL A 905 -1.03 12.98 -35.65
CA VAL A 905 -0.18 12.87 -36.85
C VAL A 905 1.11 13.69 -36.75
N GLU A 906 1.16 14.67 -35.85
CA GLU A 906 2.33 15.52 -35.67
C GLU A 906 3.37 14.77 -34.81
N PRO A 907 4.62 14.62 -35.28
CA PRO A 907 5.65 13.92 -34.52
C PRO A 907 5.86 14.54 -33.14
N TRP A 908 5.93 13.70 -32.11
CA TRP A 908 6.24 14.11 -30.74
C TRP A 908 5.30 15.19 -30.15
N VAL A 909 4.06 15.29 -30.65
CA VAL A 909 3.06 16.27 -30.19
C VAL A 909 2.84 16.25 -28.67
N GLU A 910 3.06 15.09 -28.03
CA GLU A 910 3.03 14.92 -26.56
C GLU A 910 4.05 15.79 -25.81
N LEU A 911 5.07 16.33 -26.46
CA LEU A 911 6.03 17.23 -25.81
C LEU A 911 5.50 18.67 -25.66
N SER A 912 4.43 19.02 -26.38
CA SER A 912 3.75 20.31 -26.24
C SER A 912 2.82 20.29 -25.02
N SER A 913 3.07 21.17 -24.05
CA SER A 913 2.71 20.96 -22.63
C SER A 913 1.26 21.28 -22.22
N SER A 914 0.26 20.88 -23.00
CA SER A 914 -1.15 20.96 -22.59
C SER A 914 -1.93 19.75 -23.10
N PHE A 915 -2.44 18.94 -22.17
CA PHE A 915 -3.32 17.80 -22.47
C PHE A 915 -4.73 18.13 -22.02
N ASP A 916 -5.68 18.03 -22.95
CA ASP A 916 -7.10 18.19 -22.65
C ASP A 916 -7.67 16.87 -22.13
N LEU A 917 -7.63 16.68 -20.82
CA LEU A 917 -8.19 15.48 -20.18
C LEU A 917 -9.73 15.43 -20.26
N THR A 918 -10.41 16.53 -20.63
CA THR A 918 -11.89 16.56 -20.70
C THR A 918 -12.45 15.69 -21.82
N VAL A 919 -11.65 15.41 -22.85
CA VAL A 919 -12.04 14.60 -24.01
C VAL A 919 -12.54 13.22 -23.60
N ILE A 920 -11.91 12.60 -22.60
CA ILE A 920 -12.30 11.27 -22.11
C ILE A 920 -13.67 11.30 -21.45
N ARG A 921 -13.87 12.23 -20.51
CA ARG A 921 -15.15 12.43 -19.82
C ARG A 921 -16.28 12.74 -20.81
N ASP A 922 -16.03 13.67 -21.72
CA ASP A 922 -17.05 14.15 -22.67
C ASP A 922 -17.46 13.08 -23.67
N ALA A 923 -16.53 12.21 -24.08
CA ALA A 923 -16.86 11.07 -24.93
C ALA A 923 -17.81 10.10 -24.22
N ILE A 924 -17.49 9.74 -22.98
CA ILE A 924 -18.30 8.82 -22.16
C ILE A 924 -19.69 9.40 -21.88
N LEU A 925 -19.78 10.69 -21.52
CA LEU A 925 -21.06 11.35 -21.26
C LEU A 925 -21.95 11.38 -22.50
N ARG A 926 -21.36 11.62 -23.69
CA ARG A 926 -22.10 11.58 -24.96
C ARG A 926 -22.56 10.17 -25.29
N LEU A 927 -21.69 9.17 -25.17
CA LEU A 927 -22.07 7.77 -25.36
C LEU A 927 -23.21 7.35 -24.44
N ARG A 928 -23.13 7.70 -23.14
CA ARG A 928 -24.21 7.50 -22.14
C ARG A 928 -25.51 8.17 -22.53
N SER A 929 -25.45 9.40 -23.04
CA SER A 929 -26.67 10.10 -23.49
C SER A 929 -27.36 9.44 -24.68
N MET A 930 -26.59 8.69 -25.48
CA MET A 930 -27.07 7.92 -26.64
C MET A 930 -27.38 6.46 -26.30
N LYS A 931 -26.98 5.96 -25.11
CA LYS A 931 -27.02 4.54 -24.70
C LYS A 931 -26.19 3.63 -25.62
N MET A 932 -24.97 4.08 -25.94
CA MET A 932 -24.07 3.44 -26.92
C MET A 932 -22.64 3.24 -26.39
N GLU A 933 -22.44 3.17 -25.07
CA GLU A 933 -21.13 3.04 -24.43
C GLU A 933 -20.32 1.83 -24.90
N GLU A 934 -21.00 0.76 -25.30
CA GLU A 934 -20.37 -0.49 -25.75
C GLU A 934 -20.15 -0.53 -27.27
N GLU A 935 -20.72 0.43 -28.03
CA GLU A 935 -20.79 0.37 -29.50
C GLU A 935 -19.49 0.75 -30.21
N ILE A 936 -18.53 1.36 -29.51
CA ILE A 936 -17.26 1.81 -30.09
C ILE A 936 -16.11 1.64 -29.08
N CYS A 937 -14.97 1.14 -29.57
CA CYS A 937 -13.77 0.99 -28.77
C CYS A 937 -13.10 2.37 -28.56
N LEU A 938 -12.78 2.70 -27.32
CA LEU A 938 -12.10 3.96 -26.99
C LEU A 938 -10.60 3.73 -26.80
N ILE A 939 -9.76 4.54 -27.44
CA ILE A 939 -8.30 4.48 -27.26
C ILE A 939 -7.79 5.87 -26.91
N ASN A 940 -7.12 6.00 -25.77
CA ASN A 940 -6.60 7.29 -25.31
C ASN A 940 -5.24 7.62 -25.96
N PHE A 941 -5.03 8.87 -26.34
CA PHE A 941 -3.72 9.38 -26.74
C PHE A 941 -3.40 10.71 -26.06
N GLY A 942 -2.19 10.80 -25.51
CA GLY A 942 -1.57 12.03 -25.04
C GLY A 942 -1.06 11.96 -23.60
N GLY A 943 0.27 12.05 -23.45
CA GLY A 943 0.90 12.32 -22.16
C GLY A 943 1.00 11.11 -21.24
N LEU A 944 0.88 9.89 -21.77
CA LEU A 944 0.96 8.65 -21.01
C LEU A 944 2.43 8.24 -20.81
N ARG A 945 2.87 8.15 -19.55
CA ARG A 945 4.30 8.00 -19.20
C ARG A 945 4.64 6.62 -18.64
N SER A 946 3.64 5.87 -18.21
CA SER A 946 3.82 4.65 -17.42
C SER A 946 2.66 3.67 -17.58
N GLY A 947 2.83 2.46 -17.07
CA GLY A 947 1.72 1.50 -16.97
C GLY A 947 0.62 1.98 -16.04
N THR A 948 0.96 2.80 -15.04
CA THR A 948 -0.02 3.40 -14.13
C THR A 948 -0.92 4.41 -14.85
N ASP A 949 -0.36 5.22 -15.76
CA ASP A 949 -1.16 6.16 -16.56
C ASP A 949 -2.11 5.40 -17.51
N VAL A 950 -1.65 4.28 -18.09
CA VAL A 950 -2.50 3.39 -18.89
C VAL A 950 -3.58 2.73 -18.03
N ALA A 951 -3.27 2.25 -16.83
CA ALA A 951 -4.29 1.71 -15.93
C ALA A 951 -5.38 2.74 -15.57
N LYS A 952 -5.02 4.03 -15.40
CA LYS A 952 -6.00 5.11 -15.19
C LYS A 952 -6.88 5.31 -16.42
N SER A 953 -6.27 5.28 -17.61
CA SER A 953 -6.97 5.36 -18.89
C SER A 953 -7.98 4.21 -19.05
N LEU A 954 -7.58 2.98 -18.74
CA LEU A 954 -8.46 1.80 -18.79
C LEU A 954 -9.61 1.91 -17.79
N ALA A 955 -9.30 2.34 -16.55
CA ALA A 955 -10.31 2.61 -15.53
C ALA A 955 -11.27 3.75 -15.93
N LEU A 956 -10.91 4.60 -16.89
CA LEU A 956 -11.78 5.61 -17.50
C LEU A 956 -12.43 5.09 -18.80
N ASN A 957 -12.75 3.80 -18.86
CA ASN A 957 -13.43 3.12 -19.97
C ASN A 957 -12.68 3.13 -21.32
N CYS A 958 -11.38 3.41 -21.35
CA CYS A 958 -10.59 3.16 -22.55
C CYS A 958 -10.22 1.67 -22.65
N ASN A 959 -10.05 1.15 -23.86
CA ASN A 959 -9.64 -0.24 -24.09
C ASN A 959 -8.13 -0.36 -24.30
N ALA A 960 -7.47 0.68 -24.79
CA ALA A 960 -6.02 0.70 -24.98
C ALA A 960 -5.51 2.14 -24.92
N SER A 961 -4.20 2.29 -25.06
CA SER A 961 -3.56 3.59 -24.98
C SER A 961 -2.40 3.72 -25.95
N LEU A 962 -2.34 4.86 -26.63
CA LEU A 962 -1.23 5.24 -27.48
C LEU A 962 -0.10 5.89 -26.66
N VAL A 963 1.13 5.44 -26.89
CA VAL A 963 2.34 5.90 -26.18
C VAL A 963 3.44 6.23 -27.20
N GLY A 964 3.88 7.48 -27.27
CA GLY A 964 4.98 7.88 -28.15
C GLY A 964 6.23 8.29 -27.37
N ALA A 965 6.19 9.48 -26.78
CA ALA A 965 7.36 10.11 -26.16
C ALA A 965 8.00 9.26 -25.05
N ALA A 966 7.20 8.54 -24.25
CA ALA A 966 7.75 7.67 -23.20
C ALA A 966 8.57 6.50 -23.77
N MET A 967 8.10 5.87 -24.86
CA MET A 967 8.85 4.80 -25.53
C MET A 967 10.12 5.35 -26.19
N ALA A 968 10.05 6.52 -26.80
CA ALA A 968 11.22 7.14 -27.40
C ALA A 968 12.30 7.47 -26.36
N ILE A 969 11.92 7.99 -25.19
CA ILE A 969 12.85 8.19 -24.05
C ILE A 969 13.40 6.85 -23.54
N ALA A 970 12.57 5.80 -23.48
CA ALA A 970 12.99 4.46 -23.06
C ALA A 970 14.07 3.88 -23.97
N MET A 971 13.94 4.11 -25.28
CA MET A 971 14.88 3.72 -26.33
C MET A 971 16.06 4.70 -26.50
N GLY A 972 16.32 5.57 -25.51
CA GLY A 972 17.51 6.43 -25.48
C GLY A 972 17.33 7.82 -26.11
N GLY A 973 16.14 8.15 -26.60
CA GLY A 973 15.82 9.49 -27.10
C GLY A 973 15.95 10.57 -26.03
N CYS A 974 16.44 11.74 -26.44
CA CYS A 974 16.61 12.92 -25.61
C CYS A 974 15.67 14.03 -26.07
N ILE A 975 14.91 14.62 -25.14
CA ILE A 975 14.01 15.73 -25.43
C ILE A 975 14.82 16.98 -25.80
N LYS A 976 14.56 17.55 -26.99
CA LYS A 976 15.10 18.82 -27.47
C LYS A 976 13.95 19.72 -27.94
N GLY A 977 13.54 20.66 -27.09
CA GLY A 977 12.34 21.47 -27.35
C GLY A 977 11.09 20.58 -27.45
N ASN A 978 10.36 20.66 -28.57
CA ASN A 978 9.18 19.84 -28.86
C ASN A 978 9.51 18.62 -29.74
N SER A 979 10.76 18.15 -29.74
CA SER A 979 11.21 17.01 -30.54
C SER A 979 12.06 16.05 -29.72
N ILE A 980 12.24 14.83 -30.22
CA ILE A 980 13.15 13.84 -29.64
C ILE A 980 14.31 13.60 -30.59
N ASP A 981 15.52 13.72 -30.06
CA ASP A 981 16.75 13.41 -30.76
C ASP A 981 17.34 12.10 -30.23
N PHE A 982 17.64 11.18 -31.13
CA PHE A 982 18.27 9.90 -30.82
C PHE A 982 19.81 9.92 -31.00
N GLY A 983 20.39 11.05 -31.39
CA GLY A 983 21.84 11.27 -31.40
C GLY A 983 22.60 10.68 -32.59
N TYR A 984 21.90 10.33 -33.68
CA TYR A 984 22.50 9.70 -34.86
C TYR A 984 23.09 10.67 -35.89
N GLU A 985 23.03 11.99 -35.65
CA GLU A 985 23.58 13.02 -36.53
C GLU A 985 24.78 13.75 -35.90
N GLN A 986 25.94 13.09 -35.78
CA GLN A 986 27.25 13.75 -35.88
C GLN A 986 28.30 12.75 -36.39
N GLU A 987 28.79 12.97 -37.61
CA GLU A 987 30.01 12.34 -38.11
C GLU A 987 31.15 12.61 -37.12
N GLY A 988 31.59 11.59 -36.38
CA GLY A 988 32.83 11.63 -35.59
C GLY A 988 32.79 11.16 -34.14
N THR A 989 31.62 10.85 -33.56
CA THR A 989 31.56 10.19 -32.23
C THR A 989 30.85 8.83 -32.31
N LYS A 990 31.64 7.76 -32.45
CA LYS A 990 31.18 6.38 -32.29
C LYS A 990 30.76 6.13 -30.84
N GLY A 991 29.52 6.46 -30.50
CA GLY A 991 28.76 5.71 -29.52
C GLY A 991 27.86 4.75 -30.30
N GLU A 992 28.35 3.55 -30.62
CA GLU A 992 27.53 2.51 -31.26
C GLU A 992 26.39 2.14 -30.29
N THR A 993 25.21 2.74 -30.48
CA THR A 993 23.99 2.29 -29.81
C THR A 993 23.48 1.13 -30.67
N ASP A 994 23.74 -0.10 -30.22
CA ASP A 994 23.40 -1.28 -30.98
C ASP A 994 21.86 -1.51 -31.01
N GLU A 995 21.34 -2.03 -32.13
CA GLU A 995 19.91 -2.31 -32.33
C GLU A 995 19.33 -3.22 -31.25
N LYS A 996 20.16 -4.14 -30.73
CA LYS A 996 19.79 -5.08 -29.68
C LYS A 996 19.49 -4.38 -28.36
N SER A 997 20.27 -3.37 -27.99
CA SER A 997 20.12 -2.58 -26.78
C SER A 997 18.82 -1.77 -26.83
N LEU A 998 18.49 -1.21 -28.00
CA LEU A 998 17.22 -0.53 -28.24
C LEU A 998 16.04 -1.50 -28.11
N PHE A 999 16.16 -2.69 -28.71
CA PHE A 999 15.16 -3.76 -28.61
C PHE A 999 14.96 -4.20 -27.15
N ASP A 1000 16.04 -4.49 -26.43
CA ASP A 1000 16.01 -4.90 -25.03
C ASP A 1000 15.37 -3.79 -24.16
N ALA A 1001 15.71 -2.52 -24.42
CA ALA A 1001 15.14 -1.37 -23.72
C ALA A 1001 13.62 -1.23 -23.94
N ALA A 1002 13.15 -1.39 -25.18
CA ALA A 1002 11.73 -1.35 -25.51
C ALA A 1002 10.95 -2.52 -24.87
N VAL A 1003 11.45 -3.76 -25.02
CA VAL A 1003 10.86 -4.96 -24.41
C VAL A 1003 10.78 -4.83 -22.88
N ASN A 1004 11.86 -4.35 -22.26
CA ASN A 1004 11.90 -4.13 -20.82
C ASN A 1004 10.90 -3.06 -20.38
N TRP A 1005 10.81 -1.94 -21.10
CA TRP A 1005 9.84 -0.90 -20.76
C TRP A 1005 8.40 -1.42 -20.87
N ILE A 1006 8.07 -2.16 -21.94
CA ILE A 1006 6.75 -2.77 -22.14
C ILE A 1006 6.44 -3.72 -20.99
N ARG A 1007 7.36 -4.64 -20.67
CA ARG A 1007 7.19 -5.60 -19.58
C ARG A 1007 7.02 -4.90 -18.22
N GLY A 1008 7.85 -3.92 -17.92
CA GLY A 1008 7.78 -3.16 -16.67
C GLY A 1008 6.47 -2.38 -16.53
N SER A 1009 6.01 -1.73 -17.60
CA SER A 1009 4.76 -0.96 -17.60
C SER A 1009 3.53 -1.88 -17.58
N SER A 1010 3.55 -3.02 -18.26
CA SER A 1010 2.53 -4.07 -18.14
C SER A 1010 2.40 -4.56 -16.69
N GLN A 1011 3.53 -4.85 -16.04
CA GLN A 1011 3.56 -5.26 -14.64
C GLN A 1011 3.00 -4.20 -13.71
N GLU A 1012 3.31 -2.91 -13.93
CA GLU A 1012 2.72 -1.81 -13.15
C GLU A 1012 1.19 -1.81 -13.26
N ALA A 1013 0.65 -1.87 -14.48
CA ALA A 1013 -0.80 -1.87 -14.69
C ALA A 1013 -1.49 -3.07 -14.00
N ALA A 1014 -0.87 -4.26 -14.12
CA ALA A 1014 -1.33 -5.47 -13.47
C ALA A 1014 -1.26 -5.40 -11.94
N VAL A 1015 -0.20 -4.83 -11.36
CA VAL A 1015 -0.07 -4.62 -9.91
C VAL A 1015 -1.16 -3.67 -9.40
N ILE A 1016 -1.41 -2.57 -10.11
CA ILE A 1016 -2.47 -1.61 -9.78
C ILE A 1016 -3.85 -2.30 -9.77
N ALA A 1017 -4.16 -3.07 -10.82
CA ALA A 1017 -5.42 -3.82 -10.92
C ALA A 1017 -5.60 -4.78 -9.74
N ARG A 1018 -4.55 -5.52 -9.37
CA ARG A 1018 -4.61 -6.44 -8.21
C ARG A 1018 -4.74 -5.71 -6.88
N CYS A 1019 -4.07 -4.55 -6.72
CA CYS A 1019 -4.27 -3.70 -5.54
C CYS A 1019 -5.72 -3.21 -5.43
N ALA A 1020 -6.43 -3.00 -6.54
CA ALA A 1020 -7.86 -2.68 -6.58
C ALA A 1020 -8.79 -3.91 -6.48
N GLY A 1021 -8.23 -5.12 -6.33
CA GLY A 1021 -8.97 -6.37 -6.20
C GLY A 1021 -9.44 -6.96 -7.54
N LYS A 1022 -8.71 -6.72 -8.64
CA LYS A 1022 -9.07 -7.18 -10.00
C LYS A 1022 -8.01 -8.14 -10.56
N THR A 1023 -8.45 -9.19 -11.25
CA THR A 1023 -7.61 -10.19 -11.95
C THR A 1023 -7.52 -9.96 -13.46
N ASN A 1024 -8.09 -8.86 -13.95
CA ASN A 1024 -7.98 -8.39 -15.32
C ASN A 1024 -7.91 -6.87 -15.29
N ILE A 1025 -6.97 -6.26 -16.01
CA ILE A 1025 -6.83 -4.81 -16.07
C ILE A 1025 -8.06 -4.12 -16.67
N HIS A 1026 -8.82 -4.82 -17.52
CA HIS A 1026 -10.07 -4.32 -18.11
C HIS A 1026 -11.26 -4.35 -17.15
N ASN A 1027 -11.10 -4.93 -15.96
CA ASN A 1027 -12.10 -4.86 -14.90
C ASN A 1027 -11.89 -3.63 -13.99
N LEU A 1028 -10.87 -2.81 -14.24
CA LEU A 1028 -10.70 -1.52 -13.56
C LEU A 1028 -11.83 -0.59 -13.98
N GLU A 1029 -12.41 0.12 -13.00
CA GLU A 1029 -13.59 0.96 -13.22
C GLU A 1029 -13.38 2.37 -12.67
N PRO A 1030 -14.18 3.37 -13.09
CA PRO A 1030 -14.09 4.72 -12.55
C PRO A 1030 -14.29 4.77 -11.03
N GLU A 1031 -15.03 3.81 -10.47
CA GLU A 1031 -15.24 3.69 -9.02
C GLU A 1031 -13.95 3.38 -8.24
N ASP A 1032 -12.94 2.79 -8.90
CA ASP A 1032 -11.63 2.52 -8.33
C ASP A 1032 -10.73 3.77 -8.31
N LEU A 1033 -11.14 4.87 -8.94
CA LEU A 1033 -10.37 6.10 -9.04
C LEU A 1033 -10.92 7.22 -8.16
N ARG A 1034 -10.04 8.06 -7.62
CA ARG A 1034 -10.39 9.35 -7.01
C ARG A 1034 -9.39 10.43 -7.40
N SER A 1035 -9.82 11.68 -7.37
CA SER A 1035 -8.95 12.84 -7.58
C SER A 1035 -8.56 13.48 -6.25
N ILE A 1036 -7.31 13.94 -6.14
CA ILE A 1036 -6.84 14.77 -5.02
C ILE A 1036 -6.92 16.28 -5.30
N SER A 1037 -7.21 16.69 -6.54
CA SER A 1037 -7.37 18.09 -6.94
C SER A 1037 -8.74 18.35 -7.58
N ILE A 1038 -9.24 19.57 -7.43
CA ILE A 1038 -10.55 19.97 -7.94
C ILE A 1038 -10.53 20.02 -9.48
N VAL A 1039 -9.52 20.65 -10.07
CA VAL A 1039 -9.42 20.80 -11.53
C VAL A 1039 -9.38 19.45 -12.25
N THR A 1040 -8.64 18.47 -11.73
CA THR A 1040 -8.60 17.11 -12.32
C THR A 1040 -9.90 16.33 -12.05
N SER A 1041 -10.53 16.53 -10.89
CA SER A 1041 -11.84 15.95 -10.56
C SER A 1041 -12.90 16.37 -11.58
N GLU A 1042 -12.97 17.68 -11.86
CA GLU A 1042 -13.88 18.24 -12.84
C GLU A 1042 -13.56 17.76 -14.25
N ALA A 1043 -12.30 17.83 -14.67
CA ALA A 1043 -11.89 17.47 -16.03
C ALA A 1043 -12.24 16.01 -16.38
N LEU A 1044 -12.05 15.07 -15.45
CA LEU A 1044 -12.30 13.64 -15.67
C LEU A 1044 -13.68 13.18 -15.20
N GLY A 1045 -14.45 14.01 -14.48
CA GLY A 1045 -15.72 13.60 -13.88
C GLY A 1045 -15.56 12.59 -12.75
N LEU A 1046 -14.43 12.62 -12.05
CA LEU A 1046 -14.12 11.72 -10.93
C LEU A 1046 -14.45 12.38 -9.59
N GLY A 1047 -14.91 11.59 -8.62
CA GLY A 1047 -15.07 12.08 -7.25
C GLY A 1047 -13.73 12.44 -6.59
N LEU A 1048 -13.75 13.45 -5.70
CA LEU A 1048 -12.62 13.75 -4.83
C LEU A 1048 -12.38 12.62 -3.82
N THR A 1049 -11.15 12.53 -3.29
CA THR A 1049 -10.78 11.51 -2.27
C THR A 1049 -11.58 11.58 -0.96
N SER A 1050 -12.22 12.71 -0.67
CA SER A 1050 -13.19 12.94 0.42
C SER A 1050 -14.09 14.10 0.00
N GLY A 1051 -15.30 14.23 0.55
CA GLY A 1051 -16.17 15.37 0.26
C GLY A 1051 -17.58 15.23 0.83
N ALA A 1052 -18.41 16.27 0.63
CA ALA A 1052 -19.80 16.28 1.09
C ALA A 1052 -20.72 15.33 0.32
N VAL A 1053 -20.36 15.00 -0.93
CA VAL A 1053 -21.14 14.07 -1.75
C VAL A 1053 -20.85 12.65 -1.25
N LYS A 1054 -21.86 12.01 -0.67
CA LYS A 1054 -21.79 10.59 -0.30
C LYS A 1054 -21.32 9.79 -1.51
N ARG A 1055 -20.50 8.76 -1.28
CA ARG A 1055 -20.20 7.75 -2.32
C ARG A 1055 -21.52 7.09 -2.71
N GLN A 1056 -22.20 7.62 -3.71
CA GLN A 1056 -23.36 6.96 -4.29
C GLN A 1056 -22.87 5.68 -4.95
N LYS A 1057 -23.68 4.60 -4.90
CA LYS A 1057 -23.47 3.44 -5.76
C LYS A 1057 -23.49 3.96 -7.21
N PHE A 1058 -22.36 3.85 -7.91
CA PHE A 1058 -22.32 4.10 -9.36
C PHE A 1058 -22.82 2.86 -10.09
#